data_AF-A0A317WTC2-F1
#
_entry.id   AF-A0A317WTC2-F1
#
_cell.length_a   1.000
_cell.length_b   1.000
_cell.length_c   1.000
_cell.angle_alpha   90.00
_cell.angle_beta   90.00
_cell.angle_gamma   90.00
#
_symmetry.space_group_name_H-M   'P 1'
#
loop_
_entity.id
_entity.type
_entity.pdbx_description
1 polymer ?
#
loop_
_entity_poly.entity_id
_entity_poly.type
_entity_poly.pdbx_seq_one_letter_code
_entity_poly.pdbx_strand_id
1 'polypeptide(L)'
;MALDCGPTTIASGIASLCAIIALILGALSWSRTSSLYLPLPQWLPALATFLPAISALALFLTHRIPSASTTSPHNRWQTFLPILSHLHSILSTLLAAVALAYLYPESILLCRLDQEWLSYYRTRNAQPIRAIQDNFRCCGLRSIRDRAWPFKDRTHGDDACEVQLGYGQSCLAPWMQQQQGASWMIFAAAVLVLVMKVGFYQAMQPRSSWMRRTFGRQAPEYQRITHPELQDGEDDGEAEEGRKPHTSPSLSNINPREPNIITTCTQNKAGPSPPRTVPKHINIPISTERNQIQEHMQGFILQHQGYIRRTRTGCRTCLIRRIKCDETLPSCRNCTSTGRTCDGYPLFQLPILAPRRPPHLHLHPTHTSLPTPAPGLTASERRSFSFFRDHTMPMITGYFDSTLWQRTILQMSHSEAAVSHAVAALGALHEVSEARAGEMVRARAAEYHLFAMEQYGRAISLLLKRRPAGSRDPVLRLTTLVCCMVFVYFEFLRGEYAVALVHLGNGLRILQGGGEWFGYKETQMRSAREGEGEGEGKGHGGGKTTETDFICAFLKLHIQCAHLDDSGAKVSWYPTTTTTTTTTTTTSDTSATSSSTSSADLALADFTYTAHLTLHNLEDANNRMHPILNYVFQFWPHCEVVLRDRRRDATPLWEAQAKLRENLAQHARAFDELVARAPPRSPKDVRSVDLIRVYHLVLGVKVEVFLELEEMVYDGYLAEWERAVGLCERIMNSFLVEFGGREQLPSVFMDMGVILPLAWVGMKCRHRGIRERVLRMLAAWPHREGPRDSVTVGMMIRGLMVVEMEGMKARGLEMGMVAERERVRTVGVERMADGRHAVLIYALSDPEGELVMRRRVFKLEDLEVK
;
A
#
# COMPACT_ATOMS: atom_id res chain seq x y z
N MET A 1 -0.92 48.03 -51.52
CA MET A 1 -0.76 48.07 -50.04
C MET A 1 -0.59 46.64 -49.57
N ALA A 2 0.51 46.34 -48.90
CA ALA A 2 0.72 45.10 -48.15
C ALA A 2 1.28 45.49 -46.77
N LEU A 3 0.85 44.84 -45.70
CA LEU A 3 1.38 45.11 -44.36
C LEU A 3 2.50 44.11 -44.05
N ASP A 4 3.73 44.60 -43.94
CA ASP A 4 4.84 43.85 -43.36
C ASP A 4 4.63 43.68 -41.84
N CYS A 5 3.84 42.68 -41.46
CA CYS A 5 3.71 42.25 -40.08
C CYS A 5 5.00 41.57 -39.61
N GLY A 6 5.87 42.33 -38.95
CA GLY A 6 7.08 41.81 -38.32
C GLY A 6 6.79 40.69 -37.30
N PRO A 7 7.77 39.83 -37.00
CA PRO A 7 7.54 38.63 -36.18
C PRO A 7 7.01 38.91 -34.75
N THR A 8 7.22 40.13 -34.23
CA THR A 8 6.68 40.58 -32.95
C THR A 8 5.17 40.79 -32.96
N THR A 9 4.55 41.22 -34.07
CA THR A 9 3.09 41.39 -34.14
C THR A 9 2.38 40.04 -34.17
N ILE A 10 2.95 39.07 -34.89
CA ILE A 10 2.47 37.69 -34.95
C ILE A 10 2.55 37.04 -33.55
N ALA A 11 3.70 37.14 -32.87
CA ALA A 11 3.86 36.63 -31.52
C ALA A 11 2.89 37.26 -30.51
N SER A 12 2.67 38.58 -30.60
CA SER A 12 1.70 39.31 -29.77
C SER A 12 0.25 38.85 -30.02
N GLY A 13 -0.13 38.61 -31.27
CA GLY A 13 -1.45 38.06 -31.64
C GLY A 13 -1.68 36.66 -31.07
N ILE A 14 -0.69 35.77 -31.18
CA ILE A 14 -0.75 34.40 -30.63
C ILE A 14 -0.85 34.44 -29.09
N ALA A 15 -0.03 35.25 -28.43
CA ALA A 15 -0.09 35.42 -26.97
C ALA A 15 -1.47 35.92 -26.51
N SER A 16 -2.02 36.93 -27.20
CA SER A 16 -3.35 37.47 -26.91
C SER A 16 -4.45 36.41 -27.06
N LEU A 17 -4.39 35.59 -28.12
CA LEU A 17 -5.33 34.49 -28.34
C LEU A 17 -5.23 33.42 -27.23
N CYS A 18 -4.01 33.03 -26.83
CA CYS A 18 -3.80 32.08 -25.74
C CYS A 18 -4.36 32.61 -24.40
N ALA A 19 -4.18 33.89 -24.10
CA ALA A 19 -4.74 34.52 -22.90
C ALA A 19 -6.28 34.52 -22.89
N ILE A 20 -6.92 34.83 -24.03
CA ILE A 20 -8.37 34.81 -24.18
C ILE A 20 -8.92 33.38 -23.99
N ILE A 21 -8.31 32.38 -24.62
CA ILE A 21 -8.73 30.97 -24.47
C ILE A 21 -8.57 30.51 -23.02
N ALA A 22 -7.45 30.82 -22.37
CA ALA A 22 -7.22 30.45 -20.97
C ALA A 22 -8.23 31.12 -20.01
N LEU A 23 -8.57 32.39 -20.23
CA LEU A 23 -9.59 33.10 -19.45
C LEU A 23 -10.98 32.47 -19.62
N ILE A 24 -11.36 32.11 -20.85
CA ILE A 24 -12.63 31.43 -21.15
C ILE A 24 -12.69 30.07 -20.45
N LEU A 25 -11.61 29.27 -20.52
CA LEU A 25 -11.53 27.97 -19.83
C LEU A 25 -11.62 28.11 -18.31
N GLY A 26 -10.92 29.11 -17.73
CA GLY A 26 -11.05 29.47 -16.31
C GLY A 26 -12.48 29.80 -15.93
N ALA A 27 -13.12 30.76 -16.62
CA ALA A 27 -14.48 31.19 -16.34
C ALA A 27 -15.52 30.07 -16.49
N LEU A 28 -15.38 29.20 -17.51
CA LEU A 28 -16.23 28.03 -17.69
C LEU A 28 -16.03 27.00 -16.56
N SER A 29 -14.80 26.79 -16.10
CA SER A 29 -14.51 25.90 -14.96
C SER A 29 -15.11 26.44 -13.65
N TRP A 30 -15.08 27.75 -13.43
CA TRP A 30 -15.69 28.39 -12.26
C TRP A 30 -17.22 28.27 -12.31
N SER A 31 -17.82 28.62 -13.46
CA SER A 31 -19.26 28.52 -13.69
C SER A 31 -19.79 27.12 -13.41
N ARG A 32 -19.13 26.07 -13.95
CA ARG A 32 -19.51 24.66 -13.66
C ARG A 32 -19.27 24.27 -12.22
N THR A 33 -18.17 24.70 -11.60
CA THR A 33 -17.86 24.38 -10.19
C THR A 33 -18.95 24.91 -9.26
N SER A 34 -19.36 26.16 -9.44
CA SER A 34 -20.37 26.82 -8.61
C SER A 34 -21.80 26.32 -8.88
N SER A 35 -22.15 25.99 -10.14
CA SER A 35 -23.52 25.58 -10.49
C SER A 35 -23.82 24.09 -10.27
N LEU A 36 -22.80 23.22 -10.36
CA LEU A 36 -22.94 21.76 -10.23
C LEU A 36 -22.39 21.21 -8.90
N TYR A 37 -22.10 22.11 -7.94
CA TYR A 37 -21.55 21.78 -6.61
C TYR A 37 -20.38 20.78 -6.67
N LEU A 38 -19.45 21.03 -7.59
CA LEU A 38 -18.30 20.16 -7.81
C LEU A 38 -17.34 20.21 -6.61
N PRO A 39 -16.77 19.09 -6.13
CA PRO A 39 -15.79 19.07 -5.04
C PRO A 39 -14.41 19.56 -5.49
N LEU A 40 -14.36 20.82 -5.95
CA LEU A 40 -13.17 21.60 -6.28
C LEU A 40 -13.17 22.86 -5.40
N PRO A 41 -12.12 23.10 -4.60
CA PRO A 41 -11.97 24.36 -3.87
C PRO A 41 -12.09 25.57 -4.79
N GLN A 42 -13.00 26.52 -4.47
CA GLN A 42 -13.36 27.63 -5.37
C GLN A 42 -12.17 28.54 -5.76
N TRP A 43 -11.08 28.54 -4.99
CA TRP A 43 -9.86 29.27 -5.32
C TRP A 43 -9.14 28.72 -6.56
N LEU A 44 -9.27 27.43 -6.90
CA LEU A 44 -8.65 26.82 -8.09
C LEU A 44 -9.18 27.43 -9.41
N PRO A 45 -10.49 27.39 -9.73
CA PRO A 45 -11.00 28.01 -10.94
C PRO A 45 -10.91 29.55 -10.91
N ALA A 46 -10.92 30.17 -9.72
CA ALA A 46 -10.67 31.61 -9.59
C ALA A 46 -9.26 31.98 -10.06
N LEU A 47 -8.21 31.30 -9.57
CA LEU A 47 -6.83 31.50 -10.05
C LEU A 47 -6.71 31.20 -11.55
N ALA A 48 -7.35 30.13 -12.05
CA ALA A 48 -7.37 29.80 -13.48
C ALA A 48 -7.98 30.92 -14.34
N THR A 49 -8.93 31.68 -13.80
CA THR A 49 -9.59 32.79 -14.49
C THR A 49 -8.75 34.08 -14.45
N PHE A 50 -8.11 34.39 -13.32
CA PHE A 50 -7.39 35.66 -13.13
C PHE A 50 -5.93 35.64 -13.62
N LEU A 51 -5.22 34.50 -13.53
CA LEU A 51 -3.80 34.42 -13.96
C LEU A 51 -3.60 34.79 -15.45
N PRO A 52 -4.44 34.39 -16.42
CA PRO A 52 -4.32 34.81 -17.81
C PRO A 52 -4.41 36.33 -18.00
N ALA A 53 -5.36 36.98 -17.32
CA ALA A 53 -5.54 38.43 -17.39
C ALA A 53 -4.36 39.19 -16.78
N ILE A 54 -3.88 38.75 -15.62
CA ILE A 54 -2.70 39.32 -14.95
C ILE A 54 -1.44 39.16 -15.81
N SER A 55 -1.23 37.98 -16.42
CA SER A 55 -0.11 37.76 -17.34
C SER A 55 -0.21 38.63 -18.61
N ALA A 56 -1.38 38.71 -19.25
CA ALA A 56 -1.57 39.54 -20.44
C ALA A 56 -1.31 41.04 -20.16
N LEU A 57 -1.81 41.55 -19.02
CA LEU A 57 -1.56 42.92 -18.58
C LEU A 57 -0.06 43.16 -18.29
N ALA A 58 0.61 42.23 -17.62
CA ALA A 58 2.05 42.34 -17.34
C ALA A 58 2.88 42.39 -18.64
N LEU A 59 2.59 41.50 -19.61
CA LEU A 59 3.29 41.49 -20.90
C LEU A 59 3.04 42.79 -21.69
N PHE A 60 1.79 43.28 -21.71
CA PHE A 60 1.45 44.56 -22.35
C PHE A 60 2.20 45.74 -21.72
N LEU A 61 2.24 45.83 -20.39
CA LEU A 61 2.99 46.88 -19.68
C LEU A 61 4.49 46.82 -20.00
N THR A 62 5.11 45.64 -19.99
CA THR A 62 6.55 45.49 -20.33
C THR A 62 6.89 45.85 -21.79
N HIS A 63 5.91 45.85 -22.70
CA HIS A 63 6.10 46.27 -24.10
C HIS A 63 5.71 47.74 -24.34
N ARG A 64 4.82 48.32 -23.52
CA ARG A 64 4.28 49.67 -23.72
C ARG A 64 5.02 50.77 -22.95
N ILE A 65 5.70 50.43 -21.86
CA ILE A 65 6.58 51.37 -21.15
C ILE A 65 7.84 51.58 -22.01
N PRO A 66 8.11 52.78 -22.54
CA PRO A 66 9.38 53.05 -23.20
C PRO A 66 10.52 52.98 -22.18
N SER A 67 11.73 52.67 -22.63
CA SER A 67 12.95 52.88 -21.84
C SER A 67 13.22 54.38 -21.67
N ALA A 68 12.41 55.02 -20.82
CA ALA A 68 12.45 56.46 -20.58
C ALA A 68 13.84 56.88 -20.07
N SER A 69 14.43 57.86 -20.74
CA SER A 69 15.82 58.25 -20.56
C SER A 69 16.06 58.97 -19.23
N THR A 70 17.15 58.56 -18.56
CA THR A 70 18.00 59.37 -17.66
C THR A 70 17.42 59.91 -16.33
N THR A 71 18.31 59.91 -15.32
CA THR A 71 18.27 60.75 -14.09
C THR A 71 17.05 60.65 -13.15
N SER A 72 16.94 59.54 -12.40
CA SER A 72 16.43 59.55 -11.02
C SER A 72 16.86 58.30 -10.22
N PRO A 73 17.40 58.41 -8.99
CA PRO A 73 18.02 57.28 -8.27
C PRO A 73 17.01 56.48 -7.41
N HIS A 74 15.98 55.86 -8.00
CA HIS A 74 15.09 54.96 -7.23
C HIS A 74 14.46 53.76 -7.97
N ASN A 75 15.23 53.11 -8.86
CA ASN A 75 14.79 51.96 -9.66
C ASN A 75 14.61 50.61 -8.91
N ARG A 76 13.96 50.62 -7.73
CA ARG A 76 13.53 49.36 -7.07
C ARG A 76 12.69 48.47 -8.00
N TRP A 77 11.91 49.09 -8.88
CA TRP A 77 11.07 48.43 -9.89
C TRP A 77 11.83 47.51 -10.84
N GLN A 78 13.09 47.82 -11.19
CA GLN A 78 13.88 46.97 -12.09
C GLN A 78 14.22 45.61 -11.44
N THR A 79 14.34 45.55 -10.12
CA THR A 79 14.57 44.30 -9.37
C THR A 79 13.26 43.56 -9.06
N PHE A 80 12.16 44.28 -8.76
CA PHE A 80 10.89 43.64 -8.38
C PHE A 80 10.14 42.98 -9.54
N LEU A 81 10.17 43.56 -10.75
CA LEU A 81 9.44 43.02 -11.91
C LEU A 81 9.84 41.59 -12.32
N PRO A 82 11.14 41.20 -12.43
CA PRO A 82 11.50 39.82 -12.74
C PRO A 82 11.07 38.84 -11.63
N ILE A 83 11.24 39.20 -10.36
CA ILE A 83 10.84 38.37 -9.20
C ILE A 83 9.33 38.07 -9.27
N LEU A 84 8.50 39.09 -9.51
CA LEU A 84 7.06 38.94 -9.66
C LEU A 84 6.69 38.02 -10.86
N SER A 85 7.44 38.09 -11.96
CA SER A 85 7.25 37.19 -13.10
C SER A 85 7.59 35.73 -12.77
N HIS A 86 8.68 35.48 -12.03
CA HIS A 86 9.03 34.12 -11.59
C HIS A 86 7.97 33.55 -10.63
N LEU A 87 7.51 34.32 -9.64
CA LEU A 87 6.44 33.92 -8.72
C LEU A 87 5.15 33.56 -9.46
N HIS A 88 4.77 34.34 -10.48
CA HIS A 88 3.61 34.02 -11.32
C HIS A 88 3.78 32.70 -12.08
N SER A 89 4.98 32.41 -12.63
CA SER A 89 5.25 31.13 -13.32
C SER A 89 5.23 29.93 -12.37
N ILE A 90 5.70 30.10 -11.13
CA ILE A 90 5.60 29.08 -10.08
C ILE A 90 4.11 28.84 -9.76
N LEU A 91 3.32 29.90 -9.58
CA LEU A 91 1.89 29.79 -9.26
C LEU A 91 1.07 29.11 -10.37
N SER A 92 1.34 29.38 -11.66
CA SER A 92 0.71 28.64 -12.76
C SER A 92 1.15 27.17 -12.82
N THR A 93 2.39 26.86 -12.47
CA THR A 93 2.89 25.47 -12.42
C THR A 93 2.24 24.69 -11.27
N LEU A 94 2.12 25.30 -10.09
CA LEU A 94 1.41 24.74 -8.93
C LEU A 94 -0.07 24.52 -9.25
N LEU A 95 -0.73 25.47 -9.93
CA LEU A 95 -2.13 25.33 -10.34
C LEU A 95 -2.34 24.14 -11.29
N ALA A 96 -1.45 23.94 -12.26
CA ALA A 96 -1.49 22.78 -13.16
C ALA A 96 -1.26 21.46 -12.40
N ALA A 97 -0.28 21.41 -11.49
CA ALA A 97 0.02 20.23 -10.69
C ALA A 97 -1.15 19.85 -9.75
N VAL A 98 -1.77 20.83 -9.08
CA VAL A 98 -2.94 20.58 -8.23
C VAL A 98 -4.13 20.15 -9.08
N ALA A 99 -4.39 20.74 -10.24
CA ALA A 99 -5.47 20.30 -11.13
C ALA A 99 -5.32 18.83 -11.57
N LEU A 100 -4.08 18.39 -11.83
CA LEU A 100 -3.79 17.00 -12.19
C LEU A 100 -4.09 16.01 -11.04
N ALA A 101 -3.88 16.42 -9.79
CA ALA A 101 -4.22 15.64 -8.59
C ALA A 101 -5.74 15.51 -8.32
N TYR A 102 -6.59 16.20 -9.09
CA TYR A 102 -8.05 16.00 -9.10
C TYR A 102 -8.53 15.15 -10.29
N LEU A 103 -7.63 14.82 -11.23
CA LEU A 103 -7.89 13.93 -12.36
C LEU A 103 -7.52 12.46 -12.06
N TYR A 104 -6.45 12.22 -11.29
CA TYR A 104 -5.94 10.87 -11.01
C TYR A 104 -5.54 10.66 -9.54
N PRO A 105 -5.64 9.43 -9.00
CA PRO A 105 -6.31 8.25 -9.57
C PRO A 105 -7.83 8.26 -9.33
N GLU A 106 -8.58 7.52 -10.16
CA GLU A 106 -10.06 7.48 -10.10
C GLU A 106 -10.61 7.01 -8.75
N SER A 107 -9.89 6.17 -8.01
CA SER A 107 -10.29 5.70 -6.68
C SER A 107 -10.40 6.85 -5.66
N ILE A 108 -9.49 7.83 -5.72
CA ILE A 108 -9.51 9.01 -4.84
C ILE A 108 -10.61 9.99 -5.27
N LEU A 109 -10.81 10.15 -6.58
CA LEU A 109 -11.90 10.93 -7.17
C LEU A 109 -13.29 10.39 -6.74
N LEU A 110 -13.50 9.09 -6.91
CA LEU A 110 -14.73 8.39 -6.49
C LEU A 110 -14.97 8.46 -4.98
N CYS A 111 -13.90 8.37 -4.17
CA CYS A 111 -13.99 8.54 -2.72
C CYS A 111 -14.46 9.96 -2.36
N ARG A 112 -13.87 11.00 -2.96
CA ARG A 112 -14.20 12.41 -2.70
C ARG A 112 -15.66 12.73 -3.08
N LEU A 113 -16.10 12.30 -4.26
CA LEU A 113 -17.49 12.48 -4.71
C LEU A 113 -18.50 11.79 -3.76
N ASP A 114 -18.17 10.61 -3.23
CA ASP A 114 -19.01 9.91 -2.26
C ASP A 114 -19.11 10.65 -0.92
N GLN A 115 -17.97 11.16 -0.39
CA GLN A 115 -17.95 11.93 0.85
C GLN A 115 -18.74 13.24 0.74
N GLU A 116 -18.61 13.99 -0.36
CA GLU A 116 -19.29 15.28 -0.53
C GLU A 116 -20.82 15.09 -0.61
N TRP A 117 -21.29 14.11 -1.42
CA TRP A 117 -22.70 13.75 -1.49
C TRP A 117 -23.22 13.23 -0.14
N LEU A 118 -22.43 12.43 0.56
CA LEU A 118 -22.77 11.92 1.90
C LEU A 118 -22.86 13.06 2.93
N SER A 119 -22.06 14.11 2.80
CA SER A 119 -22.15 15.34 3.60
C SER A 119 -23.47 16.06 3.37
N TYR A 120 -23.84 16.33 2.11
CA TYR A 120 -25.12 16.96 1.75
C TYR A 120 -26.33 16.13 2.22
N TYR A 121 -26.27 14.81 2.07
CA TYR A 121 -27.35 13.91 2.51
C TYR A 121 -27.48 13.85 4.05
N ARG A 122 -26.36 13.75 4.78
CA ARG A 122 -26.34 13.74 6.25
C ARG A 122 -26.85 15.04 6.85
N THR A 123 -26.50 16.17 6.25
CA THR A 123 -26.97 17.50 6.67
C THR A 123 -28.41 17.80 6.24
N ARG A 124 -29.09 16.88 5.53
CA ARG A 124 -30.40 17.09 4.87
C ARG A 124 -30.39 18.37 4.00
N ASN A 125 -29.25 18.71 3.41
CA ASN A 125 -29.12 19.89 2.54
C ASN A 125 -29.69 19.56 1.15
N ALA A 126 -30.93 19.96 0.93
CA ALA A 126 -31.66 19.67 -0.30
C ALA A 126 -31.06 20.37 -1.53
N GLN A 127 -30.45 21.56 -1.40
CA GLN A 127 -30.08 22.36 -2.56
C GLN A 127 -29.01 21.73 -3.46
N PRO A 128 -27.84 21.27 -2.97
CA PRO A 128 -26.83 20.67 -3.84
C PRO A 128 -27.32 19.39 -4.51
N ILE A 129 -27.94 18.48 -3.74
CA ILE A 129 -28.42 17.19 -4.28
C ILE A 129 -29.52 17.42 -5.32
N ARG A 130 -30.50 18.29 -5.04
CA ARG A 130 -31.53 18.63 -6.02
C ARG A 130 -30.93 19.31 -7.25
N ALA A 131 -30.03 20.28 -7.09
CA ALA A 131 -29.40 20.95 -8.23
C ALA A 131 -28.64 19.97 -9.13
N ILE A 132 -27.91 19.00 -8.56
CA ILE A 132 -27.22 17.96 -9.33
C ILE A 132 -28.24 17.03 -10.04
N GLN A 133 -29.28 16.58 -9.32
CA GLN A 133 -30.33 15.71 -9.88
C GLN A 133 -31.10 16.37 -11.03
N ASP A 134 -31.57 17.61 -10.83
CA ASP A 134 -32.35 18.37 -11.81
C ASP A 134 -31.50 18.70 -13.06
N ASN A 135 -30.20 19.02 -12.90
CA ASN A 135 -29.29 19.30 -14.04
C ASN A 135 -28.98 18.07 -14.91
N PHE A 136 -28.78 16.89 -14.31
CA PHE A 136 -28.44 15.67 -15.06
C PHE A 136 -29.63 14.73 -15.29
N ARG A 137 -30.84 15.08 -14.84
CA ARG A 137 -32.03 14.21 -14.83
C ARG A 137 -31.71 12.83 -14.25
N CYS A 138 -31.13 12.83 -13.05
CA CYS A 138 -30.65 11.64 -12.36
C CYS A 138 -31.22 11.56 -10.93
N CYS A 139 -31.22 10.38 -10.33
CA CYS A 139 -31.57 10.17 -8.93
C CYS A 139 -30.45 9.44 -8.21
N GLY A 140 -30.09 9.92 -7.02
CA GLY A 140 -29.12 9.28 -6.14
C GLY A 140 -27.69 9.18 -6.70
N LEU A 141 -26.71 8.84 -5.85
CA LEU A 141 -25.31 8.81 -6.28
C LEU A 141 -25.00 7.55 -7.09
N ARG A 142 -24.91 6.38 -6.46
CA ARG A 142 -24.47 5.13 -7.12
C ARG A 142 -25.61 4.36 -7.80
N SER A 143 -26.85 4.68 -7.48
CA SER A 143 -28.06 4.12 -8.09
C SER A 143 -29.23 5.08 -7.91
N ILE A 144 -30.30 4.87 -8.66
CA ILE A 144 -31.56 5.66 -8.64
C ILE A 144 -32.10 5.90 -7.22
N ARG A 145 -31.83 4.99 -6.27
CA ARG A 145 -32.35 5.04 -4.88
C ARG A 145 -31.26 5.28 -3.83
N ASP A 146 -30.03 5.56 -4.25
CA ASP A 146 -28.89 5.75 -3.35
C ASP A 146 -28.77 7.21 -2.88
N ARG A 147 -29.29 7.52 -1.68
CA ARG A 147 -29.17 8.84 -1.05
C ARG A 147 -29.76 9.98 -1.91
N ALA A 148 -30.85 9.70 -2.61
CA ALA A 148 -31.56 10.63 -3.49
C ALA A 148 -32.37 11.70 -2.69
N TRP A 149 -32.73 12.78 -3.39
CA TRP A 149 -33.76 13.74 -2.97
C TRP A 149 -35.03 13.55 -3.83
N PRO A 150 -36.27 13.68 -3.31
CA PRO A 150 -36.68 14.01 -1.94
C PRO A 150 -36.20 13.00 -0.89
N PHE A 151 -35.72 13.52 0.25
CA PHE A 151 -35.11 12.69 1.30
C PHE A 151 -36.17 11.88 2.07
N LYS A 152 -36.09 10.55 2.02
CA LYS A 152 -36.98 9.59 2.71
C LYS A 152 -37.52 10.09 4.06
N ASP A 153 -38.83 9.99 4.22
CA ASP A 153 -39.58 10.41 5.41
C ASP A 153 -40.65 9.34 5.77
N ARG A 154 -41.84 9.74 6.24
CA ARG A 154 -42.99 8.85 6.51
C ARG A 154 -44.03 8.85 5.39
N THR A 155 -43.89 9.69 4.38
CA THR A 155 -44.86 9.90 3.29
C THR A 155 -44.35 9.37 1.94
N HIS A 156 -43.04 9.35 1.71
CA HIS A 156 -42.43 8.85 0.47
C HIS A 156 -41.14 8.04 0.69
N GLY A 157 -40.95 7.01 -0.13
CA GLY A 157 -39.86 6.03 -0.04
C GLY A 157 -38.52 6.49 -0.61
N ASP A 158 -37.56 5.56 -0.73
CA ASP A 158 -36.25 5.80 -1.36
C ASP A 158 -36.35 5.90 -2.89
N ASP A 159 -37.52 5.57 -3.45
CA ASP A 159 -37.94 5.68 -4.84
C ASP A 159 -38.69 6.99 -5.15
N ALA A 160 -38.86 7.89 -4.17
CA ALA A 160 -39.57 9.16 -4.35
C ALA A 160 -39.04 9.99 -5.54
N CYS A 161 -37.73 10.01 -5.75
CA CYS A 161 -37.11 10.69 -6.90
C CYS A 161 -37.52 10.07 -8.24
N GLU A 162 -37.50 8.74 -8.33
CA GLU A 162 -37.89 7.97 -9.53
C GLU A 162 -39.37 8.20 -9.87
N VAL A 163 -40.23 8.14 -8.86
CA VAL A 163 -41.70 8.24 -8.99
C VAL A 163 -42.19 9.66 -9.22
N GLN A 164 -41.56 10.69 -8.60
CA GLN A 164 -42.03 12.08 -8.66
C GLN A 164 -41.33 12.92 -9.74
N LEU A 165 -40.08 12.61 -10.09
CA LEU A 165 -39.29 13.38 -11.08
C LEU A 165 -39.08 12.63 -12.40
N GLY A 166 -39.31 11.31 -12.44
CA GLY A 166 -39.20 10.50 -13.66
C GLY A 166 -37.76 10.28 -14.15
N TYR A 167 -36.76 10.45 -13.28
CA TYR A 167 -35.34 10.37 -13.64
C TYR A 167 -34.81 8.92 -13.50
N GLY A 168 -34.38 8.33 -14.62
CA GLY A 168 -34.05 6.90 -14.74
C GLY A 168 -32.56 6.53 -14.68
N GLN A 169 -31.68 7.40 -14.18
CA GLN A 169 -30.22 7.15 -14.14
C GLN A 169 -29.58 7.64 -12.83
N SER A 170 -28.38 7.12 -12.51
CA SER A 170 -27.61 7.50 -11.32
C SER A 170 -26.71 8.72 -11.57
N CYS A 171 -26.55 9.57 -10.56
CA CYS A 171 -25.83 10.84 -10.71
C CYS A 171 -24.31 10.72 -10.74
N LEU A 172 -23.71 9.63 -10.21
CA LEU A 172 -22.26 9.50 -10.07
C LEU A 172 -21.51 9.67 -11.40
N ALA A 173 -21.94 8.99 -12.46
CA ALA A 173 -21.25 9.03 -13.75
C ALA A 173 -21.25 10.43 -14.42
N PRO A 174 -22.41 11.10 -14.63
CA PRO A 174 -22.42 12.45 -15.23
C PRO A 174 -21.76 13.50 -14.34
N TRP A 175 -21.90 13.40 -13.00
CA TRP A 175 -21.28 14.35 -12.07
C TRP A 175 -19.75 14.19 -12.02
N MET A 176 -19.24 12.95 -12.02
CA MET A 176 -17.80 12.66 -12.14
C MET A 176 -17.22 13.18 -13.46
N GLN A 177 -17.95 13.03 -14.57
CA GLN A 177 -17.52 13.56 -15.87
C GLN A 177 -17.39 15.10 -15.85
N GLN A 178 -18.26 15.82 -15.15
CA GLN A 178 -18.14 17.29 -15.02
C GLN A 178 -17.00 17.69 -14.07
N GLN A 179 -16.74 16.94 -12.99
CA GLN A 179 -15.59 17.13 -12.11
C GLN A 179 -14.25 16.95 -12.87
N GLN A 180 -14.13 15.91 -13.70
CA GLN A 180 -12.98 15.71 -14.58
C GLN A 180 -12.87 16.82 -15.63
N GLY A 181 -13.98 17.20 -16.27
CA GLY A 181 -14.02 18.28 -17.25
C GLY A 181 -13.60 19.65 -16.69
N ALA A 182 -14.05 19.99 -15.48
CA ALA A 182 -13.64 21.21 -14.80
C ALA A 182 -12.14 21.21 -14.47
N SER A 183 -11.62 20.09 -13.97
CA SER A 183 -10.18 19.93 -13.66
C SER A 183 -9.31 20.03 -14.92
N TRP A 184 -9.74 19.46 -16.05
CA TRP A 184 -9.06 19.61 -17.34
C TRP A 184 -9.06 21.05 -17.87
N MET A 185 -10.16 21.81 -17.70
CA MET A 185 -10.20 23.23 -18.10
C MET A 185 -9.24 24.09 -17.26
N ILE A 186 -9.13 23.83 -15.96
CA ILE A 186 -8.16 24.49 -15.06
C ILE A 186 -6.72 24.17 -15.49
N PHE A 187 -6.41 22.90 -15.75
CA PHE A 187 -5.10 22.46 -16.23
C PHE A 187 -4.73 23.12 -17.56
N ALA A 188 -5.64 23.10 -18.54
CA ALA A 188 -5.41 23.69 -19.85
C ALA A 188 -5.19 25.22 -19.79
N ALA A 189 -5.96 25.94 -18.96
CA ALA A 189 -5.75 27.37 -18.73
C ALA A 189 -4.36 27.66 -18.13
N ALA A 190 -3.93 26.88 -17.14
CA ALA A 190 -2.61 27.03 -16.52
C ALA A 190 -1.46 26.73 -17.49
N VAL A 191 -1.58 25.69 -18.32
CA VAL A 191 -0.59 25.35 -19.35
C VAL A 191 -0.53 26.43 -20.46
N LEU A 192 -1.66 26.98 -20.89
CA LEU A 192 -1.68 28.07 -21.87
C LEU A 192 -0.97 29.33 -21.37
N VAL A 193 -1.08 29.66 -20.07
CA VAL A 193 -0.31 30.76 -19.45
C VAL A 193 1.19 30.48 -19.46
N LEU A 194 1.62 29.25 -19.16
CA LEU A 194 3.03 28.85 -19.24
C LEU A 194 3.57 28.94 -20.68
N VAL A 195 2.85 28.40 -21.66
CA VAL A 195 3.22 28.45 -23.09
C VAL A 195 3.33 29.90 -23.58
N MET A 196 2.37 30.76 -23.23
CA MET A 196 2.40 32.19 -23.56
C MET A 196 3.67 32.87 -23.01
N LYS A 197 4.03 32.62 -21.75
CA LYS A 197 5.21 33.25 -21.12
C LYS A 197 6.53 32.73 -21.72
N VAL A 198 6.64 31.44 -22.03
CA VAL A 198 7.82 30.87 -22.69
C VAL A 198 7.96 31.40 -24.11
N GLY A 199 6.89 31.41 -24.90
CA GLY A 199 6.90 31.93 -26.27
C GLY A 199 7.23 33.42 -26.34
N PHE A 200 6.69 34.24 -25.43
CA PHE A 200 7.03 35.67 -25.34
C PHE A 200 8.50 35.88 -24.94
N TYR A 201 9.01 35.12 -23.97
CA TYR A 201 10.42 35.21 -23.57
C TYR A 201 11.37 34.83 -24.71
N GLN A 202 11.08 33.75 -25.45
CA GLN A 202 11.86 33.35 -26.64
C GLN A 202 11.76 34.37 -27.79
N ALA A 203 10.61 35.01 -27.98
CA ALA A 203 10.43 36.07 -28.99
C ALA A 203 11.12 37.41 -28.60
N MET A 204 11.31 37.68 -27.31
CA MET A 204 11.96 38.87 -26.78
C MET A 204 13.48 38.74 -26.62
N GLN A 205 14.05 37.54 -26.64
CA GLN A 205 15.51 37.40 -26.63
C GLN A 205 16.12 38.00 -27.91
N PRO A 206 17.13 38.88 -27.81
CA PRO A 206 17.82 39.40 -28.98
C PRO A 206 18.49 38.23 -29.71
N ARG A 207 18.10 37.99 -30.98
CA ARG A 207 18.58 36.87 -31.81
C ARG A 207 20.10 36.74 -31.74
N SER A 208 20.59 35.74 -31.00
CA SER A 208 22.01 35.50 -30.80
C SER A 208 22.70 35.25 -32.14
N SER A 209 23.89 35.84 -32.32
CA SER A 209 24.56 35.92 -33.62
C SER A 209 24.99 34.57 -34.20
N TRP A 210 24.97 33.51 -33.39
CA TRP A 210 25.33 32.14 -33.78
C TRP A 210 24.50 31.62 -34.97
N MET A 211 23.17 31.80 -34.96
CA MET A 211 22.30 31.38 -36.07
C MET A 211 22.49 32.19 -37.37
N ARG A 212 23.33 33.25 -37.36
CA ARG A 212 23.69 34.01 -38.55
C ARG A 212 25.03 33.60 -39.16
N ARG A 213 25.74 32.63 -38.57
CA ARG A 213 27.03 32.10 -39.07
C ARG A 213 26.92 30.86 -39.96
N THR A 214 25.76 30.19 -40.00
CA THR A 214 25.55 28.96 -40.80
C THR A 214 25.08 29.20 -42.23
N PHE A 215 24.55 30.39 -42.54
CA PHE A 215 24.10 30.76 -43.89
C PHE A 215 24.51 32.20 -44.23
N GLY A 216 25.75 32.37 -44.70
CA GLY A 216 26.28 33.63 -45.22
C GLY A 216 27.63 33.43 -45.92
N ARG A 217 27.71 33.77 -47.21
CA ARG A 217 28.94 33.64 -48.01
C ARG A 217 29.84 34.89 -47.86
N GLN A 218 31.15 34.61 -47.88
CA GLN A 218 32.32 35.47 -48.16
C GLN A 218 32.08 36.94 -48.57
N ALA A 219 32.78 37.86 -47.87
CA ALA A 219 33.71 38.81 -48.49
C ALA A 219 34.75 39.27 -47.43
N PRO A 220 36.04 39.46 -47.76
CA PRO A 220 37.06 39.95 -46.81
C PRO A 220 37.43 41.42 -47.05
N GLU A 221 37.71 42.17 -45.98
CA GLU A 221 38.45 43.45 -46.06
C GLU A 221 39.29 43.70 -44.79
N TYR A 222 40.11 44.75 -44.81
CA TYR A 222 41.42 44.82 -44.14
C TYR A 222 41.55 46.00 -43.15
N GLN A 223 42.45 45.86 -42.16
CA GLN A 223 43.09 46.85 -41.25
C GLN A 223 43.00 46.46 -39.74
N ARG A 224 43.92 46.85 -38.85
CA ARG A 224 45.40 47.01 -38.91
C ARG A 224 45.93 47.30 -37.48
N ILE A 225 47.15 46.84 -37.13
CA ILE A 225 47.95 47.15 -35.89
C ILE A 225 47.25 46.80 -34.54
N THR A 226 47.90 46.42 -33.43
CA THR A 226 49.32 46.41 -33.00
C THR A 226 49.76 45.11 -32.30
N HIS A 227 50.94 44.59 -32.66
CA HIS A 227 51.90 43.92 -31.75
C HIS A 227 52.74 45.02 -31.04
N PRO A 228 53.41 44.78 -29.89
CA PRO A 228 54.23 43.63 -29.48
C PRO A 228 53.70 42.95 -28.18
N GLU A 229 54.32 41.99 -27.50
CA GLU A 229 55.72 41.51 -27.41
C GLU A 229 55.78 39.95 -27.48
N LEU A 230 56.81 39.36 -28.12
CA LEU A 230 57.98 38.66 -27.51
C LEU A 230 57.64 37.46 -26.60
N GLN A 231 58.32 36.31 -26.69
CA GLN A 231 59.33 35.84 -27.65
C GLN A 231 59.55 34.31 -27.46
N ASP A 232 59.80 33.60 -28.56
CA ASP A 232 60.34 32.23 -28.73
C ASP A 232 59.70 31.04 -27.96
N GLY A 233 59.68 29.83 -28.51
CA GLY A 233 60.12 29.37 -29.84
C GLY A 233 60.27 27.84 -29.87
N GLU A 234 60.42 27.28 -31.08
CA GLU A 234 60.92 25.93 -31.37
C GLU A 234 60.13 24.72 -30.78
N ASP A 235 60.22 23.50 -31.31
CA ASP A 235 60.24 23.02 -32.70
C ASP A 235 59.86 21.53 -32.64
N ASP A 236 59.33 21.00 -33.75
CA ASP A 236 59.43 19.60 -34.24
C ASP A 236 59.08 18.38 -33.35
N GLY A 237 58.62 17.26 -33.92
CA GLY A 237 58.40 17.00 -35.33
C GLY A 237 57.62 15.69 -35.63
N GLU A 238 57.13 15.67 -36.86
CA GLU A 238 56.52 14.61 -37.68
C GLU A 238 56.50 13.14 -37.19
N ALA A 239 55.32 12.51 -37.34
CA ALA A 239 55.18 11.25 -38.07
C ALA A 239 53.72 11.00 -38.54
N GLU A 240 53.48 11.00 -39.86
CA GLU A 240 52.33 10.31 -40.48
C GLU A 240 52.60 8.77 -40.51
N GLU A 241 51.77 7.83 -40.98
CA GLU A 241 50.71 7.83 -42.02
C GLU A 241 49.78 6.61 -41.79
N GLY A 242 48.48 6.57 -42.14
CA GLY A 242 47.61 7.58 -42.77
C GLY A 242 46.38 6.91 -43.43
N ARG A 243 46.08 7.27 -44.70
CA ARG A 243 45.05 6.68 -45.62
C ARG A 243 43.56 7.04 -45.39
N LYS A 244 43.16 8.22 -45.91
CA LYS A 244 42.24 8.46 -47.08
C LYS A 244 41.00 7.55 -47.32
N PRO A 245 39.90 8.05 -47.98
CA PRO A 245 39.41 9.45 -48.09
C PRO A 245 37.86 9.69 -48.29
N HIS A 246 37.48 10.97 -48.41
CA HIS A 246 36.36 11.59 -49.20
C HIS A 246 34.85 11.26 -49.01
N THR A 247 34.19 12.18 -48.30
CA THR A 247 33.00 13.01 -48.69
C THR A 247 32.26 12.82 -50.03
N SER A 248 30.92 13.04 -50.00
CA SER A 248 30.02 13.27 -51.15
C SER A 248 29.01 14.42 -50.92
N PRO A 249 28.49 15.10 -51.98
CA PRO A 249 27.35 16.03 -51.90
C PRO A 249 26.13 15.63 -52.79
N SER A 250 25.04 16.41 -52.73
CA SER A 250 23.70 16.18 -53.32
C SER A 250 23.46 16.78 -54.72
N LEU A 251 22.44 16.38 -55.51
CA LEU A 251 21.05 16.93 -55.66
C LEU A 251 20.37 16.26 -56.92
N SER A 252 19.07 16.35 -57.30
CA SER A 252 17.80 16.94 -56.80
C SER A 252 16.53 16.34 -57.49
N ASN A 253 15.33 16.67 -56.99
CA ASN A 253 13.99 16.87 -57.62
C ASN A 253 13.47 16.04 -58.85
N ILE A 254 12.16 15.69 -58.84
CA ILE A 254 11.08 16.22 -59.73
C ILE A 254 9.71 15.50 -59.49
N ASN A 255 8.59 16.15 -59.86
CA ASN A 255 7.16 15.75 -59.78
C ASN A 255 6.43 16.43 -61.00
N PRO A 256 5.11 16.29 -61.34
CA PRO A 256 4.02 15.39 -60.91
C PRO A 256 3.13 14.78 -62.07
N ARG A 257 2.10 13.98 -61.75
CA ARG A 257 0.68 14.09 -62.24
C ARG A 257 -0.25 12.92 -61.81
N GLU A 258 -1.57 13.17 -61.88
CA GLU A 258 -2.73 12.29 -61.56
C GLU A 258 -3.40 11.74 -62.87
N PRO A 259 -4.62 11.10 -62.92
CA PRO A 259 -5.59 10.68 -61.88
C PRO A 259 -6.24 9.26 -62.04
N ASN A 260 -7.33 8.99 -61.28
CA ASN A 260 -8.09 7.73 -61.08
C ASN A 260 -8.81 7.10 -62.32
N ILE A 261 -9.18 5.78 -62.24
CA ILE A 261 -10.43 5.20 -62.81
C ILE A 261 -10.79 3.78 -62.25
N ILE A 262 -11.94 3.22 -62.68
CA ILE A 262 -12.85 2.20 -62.06
C ILE A 262 -12.56 0.71 -62.44
N THR A 263 -13.28 -0.21 -61.77
CA THR A 263 -13.22 -1.70 -61.65
C THR A 263 -13.71 -2.60 -62.83
N THR A 264 -13.39 -3.92 -62.76
CA THR A 264 -13.94 -5.13 -63.49
C THR A 264 -13.26 -5.52 -64.83
N CYS A 265 -13.28 -6.78 -65.37
CA CYS A 265 -14.12 -7.98 -65.12
C CYS A 265 -13.55 -9.34 -65.69
N THR A 266 -13.81 -10.52 -65.04
CA THR A 266 -13.96 -11.91 -65.61
C THR A 266 -12.77 -12.64 -66.35
N GLN A 267 -12.69 -13.98 -66.67
CA GLN A 267 -13.53 -15.22 -66.52
C GLN A 267 -12.76 -16.58 -66.73
N ASN A 268 -13.40 -17.75 -66.43
CA ASN A 268 -13.25 -19.14 -67.03
C ASN A 268 -11.99 -20.03 -66.73
N LYS A 269 -11.95 -21.40 -66.84
CA LYS A 269 -12.92 -22.56 -66.79
C LYS A 269 -12.15 -23.94 -66.88
N ALA A 270 -12.65 -25.05 -66.28
CA ALA A 270 -12.57 -26.48 -66.76
C ALA A 270 -13.09 -27.55 -65.73
N GLY A 271 -13.32 -28.81 -66.15
CA GLY A 271 -13.70 -30.02 -65.35
C GLY A 271 -12.93 -31.29 -65.79
N PRO A 272 -13.30 -32.58 -65.47
CA PRO A 272 -14.62 -33.14 -65.07
C PRO A 272 -14.60 -34.13 -63.84
N SER A 273 -15.45 -35.19 -63.83
CA SER A 273 -15.82 -36.13 -62.71
C SER A 273 -15.78 -37.62 -63.17
N PRO A 274 -16.37 -38.69 -62.52
CA PRO A 274 -17.10 -38.93 -61.24
C PRO A 274 -16.55 -40.21 -60.49
N PRO A 275 -17.28 -41.11 -59.72
CA PRO A 275 -18.64 -41.13 -59.12
C PRO A 275 -18.82 -41.70 -57.66
N ARG A 276 -19.99 -41.37 -57.06
CA ARG A 276 -20.88 -42.18 -56.16
C ARG A 276 -20.36 -42.94 -54.92
N THR A 277 -20.98 -42.62 -53.77
CA THR A 277 -22.02 -43.49 -53.14
C THR A 277 -23.05 -42.62 -52.37
N VAL A 278 -24.20 -43.16 -51.96
CA VAL A 278 -25.43 -42.40 -51.63
C VAL A 278 -26.13 -42.92 -50.36
N PRO A 279 -26.67 -42.05 -49.47
CA PRO A 279 -27.41 -42.45 -48.26
C PRO A 279 -28.92 -42.67 -48.48
N LYS A 280 -29.62 -43.12 -47.43
CA LYS A 280 -31.08 -43.36 -47.34
C LYS A 280 -31.51 -43.12 -45.87
N HIS A 281 -32.65 -42.54 -45.50
CA HIS A 281 -33.82 -41.97 -46.21
C HIS A 281 -34.09 -40.53 -45.62
N ILE A 282 -34.51 -39.49 -46.37
CA ILE A 282 -35.82 -39.21 -47.00
C ILE A 282 -36.95 -38.99 -45.94
N ASN A 283 -37.72 -37.87 -45.88
CA ASN A 283 -37.71 -36.59 -46.64
C ASN A 283 -38.70 -35.52 -46.07
N ILE A 284 -38.41 -34.21 -46.24
CA ILE A 284 -39.30 -33.10 -46.74
C ILE A 284 -40.62 -32.72 -45.97
N PRO A 285 -41.05 -31.43 -45.85
CA PRO A 285 -40.31 -30.15 -45.87
C PRO A 285 -40.79 -29.00 -44.94
N ILE A 286 -39.92 -28.00 -44.83
CA ILE A 286 -40.15 -26.53 -44.95
C ILE A 286 -41.58 -26.06 -45.36
N SER A 287 -42.19 -25.12 -44.61
CA SER A 287 -42.41 -23.73 -45.08
C SER A 287 -42.88 -22.72 -44.01
N THR A 288 -42.56 -21.45 -44.31
CA THR A 288 -43.06 -20.16 -43.80
C THR A 288 -44.47 -20.11 -43.18
N GLU A 289 -44.86 -19.13 -42.36
CA GLU A 289 -44.28 -18.06 -41.53
C GLU A 289 -45.49 -17.17 -41.17
N ARG A 290 -45.51 -16.57 -39.96
CA ARG A 290 -46.36 -15.41 -39.56
C ARG A 290 -47.89 -15.56 -39.46
N ASN A 291 -48.37 -14.98 -38.35
CA ASN A 291 -49.68 -14.38 -38.13
C ASN A 291 -50.88 -15.37 -38.05
N GLN A 292 -51.83 -15.20 -37.14
CA GLN A 292 -52.04 -14.14 -36.13
C GLN A 292 -52.92 -14.69 -34.98
N ILE A 293 -52.98 -13.96 -33.86
CA ILE A 293 -54.14 -13.87 -32.94
C ILE A 293 -54.72 -15.23 -32.44
N GLN A 294 -54.34 -15.71 -31.25
CA GLN A 294 -55.00 -15.36 -29.97
C GLN A 294 -56.51 -15.68 -29.96
N GLU A 295 -56.91 -16.89 -29.50
CA GLU A 295 -58.24 -17.05 -28.88
C GLU A 295 -58.43 -18.30 -27.97
N HIS A 296 -57.73 -19.42 -28.17
CA HIS A 296 -57.99 -20.65 -27.39
C HIS A 296 -57.27 -20.75 -26.03
N MET A 297 -57.55 -19.78 -25.14
CA MET A 297 -57.38 -19.94 -23.68
C MET A 297 -58.76 -19.98 -23.01
N GLN A 298 -59.30 -21.19 -22.82
CA GLN A 298 -60.16 -21.53 -21.68
C GLN A 298 -60.48 -23.04 -21.68
N GLY A 299 -60.50 -23.68 -20.50
CA GLY A 299 -61.12 -25.00 -20.31
C GLY A 299 -60.24 -26.05 -19.62
N PHE A 300 -60.53 -26.31 -18.35
CA PHE A 300 -60.25 -27.55 -17.59
C PHE A 300 -58.74 -27.95 -17.44
N ILE A 301 -58.15 -28.08 -16.24
CA ILE A 301 -58.70 -28.40 -14.90
C ILE A 301 -57.97 -27.58 -13.80
N LEU A 302 -58.71 -27.22 -12.75
CA LEU A 302 -58.19 -26.67 -11.49
C LEU A 302 -57.76 -27.80 -10.53
N GLN A 303 -56.89 -27.47 -9.57
CA GLN A 303 -56.44 -28.34 -8.46
C GLN A 303 -55.58 -29.55 -8.86
N HIS A 304 -54.27 -29.45 -8.60
CA HIS A 304 -53.67 -30.06 -7.40
C HIS A 304 -52.36 -29.35 -7.03
N GLN A 305 -52.00 -29.32 -5.74
CA GLN A 305 -50.89 -28.50 -5.23
C GLN A 305 -49.53 -29.23 -5.33
N GLY A 306 -48.86 -29.08 -6.47
CA GLY A 306 -47.45 -29.52 -6.64
C GLY A 306 -46.45 -28.51 -6.07
N TYR A 307 -45.90 -28.76 -4.87
CA TYR A 307 -44.86 -27.89 -4.27
C TYR A 307 -43.50 -28.08 -4.96
N ILE A 308 -43.24 -27.32 -6.03
CA ILE A 308 -41.94 -27.31 -6.71
C ILE A 308 -40.89 -26.72 -5.75
N ARG A 309 -39.95 -27.56 -5.29
CA ARG A 309 -38.79 -27.12 -4.49
C ARG A 309 -37.97 -26.10 -5.28
N ARG A 310 -37.92 -24.86 -4.79
CA ARG A 310 -37.11 -23.77 -5.38
C ARG A 310 -35.65 -23.97 -5.01
N THR A 311 -34.73 -23.99 -5.99
CA THR A 311 -33.30 -23.83 -5.69
C THR A 311 -33.04 -22.43 -5.14
N ARG A 312 -32.20 -22.33 -4.11
CA ARG A 312 -31.99 -21.09 -3.35
C ARG A 312 -30.86 -20.22 -3.96
N THR A 313 -30.37 -20.61 -5.13
CA THR A 313 -29.12 -20.21 -5.79
C THR A 313 -29.32 -19.57 -7.17
N GLY A 314 -30.56 -19.46 -7.66
CA GLY A 314 -30.84 -18.81 -8.95
C GLY A 314 -30.55 -17.31 -8.97
N CYS A 315 -30.31 -16.75 -10.16
CA CYS A 315 -30.11 -15.31 -10.31
C CYS A 315 -31.38 -14.52 -9.97
N ARG A 316 -31.23 -13.24 -9.60
CA ARG A 316 -32.34 -12.33 -9.25
C ARG A 316 -33.41 -12.29 -10.35
N THR A 317 -33.02 -12.16 -11.62
CA THR A 317 -33.95 -12.12 -12.76
C THR A 317 -34.80 -13.39 -12.88
N CYS A 318 -34.21 -14.58 -12.70
CA CYS A 318 -34.95 -15.85 -12.73
C CYS A 318 -35.83 -16.05 -11.51
N LEU A 319 -35.35 -15.68 -10.31
CA LEU A 319 -36.13 -15.72 -9.07
C LEU A 319 -37.36 -14.80 -9.13
N ILE A 320 -37.19 -13.57 -9.65
CA ILE A 320 -38.28 -12.61 -9.88
C ILE A 320 -39.28 -13.16 -10.91
N ARG A 321 -38.78 -13.69 -12.04
CA ARG A 321 -39.60 -14.36 -13.07
C ARG A 321 -40.18 -15.71 -12.63
N ARG A 322 -39.82 -16.22 -11.44
CA ARG A 322 -40.21 -17.52 -10.86
C ARG A 322 -39.91 -18.73 -11.77
N ILE A 323 -38.91 -18.62 -12.64
CA ILE A 323 -38.44 -19.72 -13.51
C ILE A 323 -37.18 -20.36 -12.96
N LYS A 324 -36.90 -21.61 -13.36
CA LYS A 324 -35.64 -22.29 -12.99
C LYS A 324 -34.46 -21.54 -13.64
N CYS A 325 -33.49 -21.17 -12.81
CA CYS A 325 -32.22 -20.64 -13.29
C CYS A 325 -31.30 -21.79 -13.74
N ASP A 326 -30.52 -21.54 -14.77
CA ASP A 326 -29.44 -22.42 -15.25
C ASP A 326 -28.09 -22.14 -14.56
N GLU A 327 -28.05 -21.15 -13.66
CA GLU A 327 -26.97 -20.84 -12.71
C GLU A 327 -25.59 -20.54 -13.35
N THR A 328 -25.54 -20.24 -14.66
CA THR A 328 -24.31 -19.81 -15.34
C THR A 328 -23.85 -18.40 -14.93
N LEU A 329 -22.53 -18.21 -14.91
CA LEU A 329 -21.84 -16.95 -14.59
C LEU A 329 -21.16 -16.38 -15.85
N PRO A 330 -21.01 -15.03 -15.97
CA PRO A 330 -21.52 -14.00 -15.06
C PRO A 330 -23.02 -13.71 -15.24
N SER A 331 -23.70 -14.35 -16.20
CA SER A 331 -25.12 -14.15 -16.50
C SER A 331 -25.79 -15.46 -16.91
N CYS A 332 -27.06 -15.63 -16.52
CA CYS A 332 -27.82 -16.85 -16.81
C CYS A 332 -28.25 -16.92 -18.29
N ARG A 333 -28.20 -18.09 -18.93
CA ARG A 333 -28.69 -18.26 -20.31
C ARG A 333 -30.19 -18.02 -20.41
N ASN A 334 -31.00 -18.38 -19.40
CA ASN A 334 -32.44 -18.05 -19.38
C ASN A 334 -32.74 -16.53 -19.28
N CYS A 335 -31.71 -15.72 -19.04
CA CYS A 335 -31.75 -14.27 -19.01
C CYS A 335 -31.36 -13.75 -20.41
N THR A 336 -30.13 -14.04 -20.82
CA THR A 336 -29.49 -13.51 -22.03
C THR A 336 -30.11 -14.02 -23.32
N SER A 337 -30.56 -15.28 -23.40
CA SER A 337 -31.27 -15.82 -24.57
C SER A 337 -32.59 -15.10 -24.85
N THR A 338 -33.16 -14.43 -23.84
CA THR A 338 -34.40 -13.66 -23.95
C THR A 338 -34.16 -12.16 -24.08
N GLY A 339 -32.93 -11.74 -24.39
CA GLY A 339 -32.52 -10.33 -24.55
C GLY A 339 -32.53 -9.52 -23.25
N ARG A 340 -32.58 -10.17 -22.09
CA ARG A 340 -32.67 -9.51 -20.78
C ARG A 340 -31.32 -9.51 -20.06
N THR A 341 -30.96 -8.35 -19.50
CA THR A 341 -29.89 -8.23 -18.51
C THR A 341 -30.12 -9.20 -17.36
N CYS A 342 -29.04 -9.83 -16.87
CA CYS A 342 -29.10 -10.70 -15.70
C CYS A 342 -28.68 -9.90 -14.46
N ASP A 343 -29.59 -9.70 -13.51
CA ASP A 343 -29.44 -8.84 -12.33
C ASP A 343 -28.53 -9.43 -11.23
N GLY A 344 -27.57 -10.27 -11.62
CA GLY A 344 -26.68 -11.02 -10.74
C GLY A 344 -27.40 -12.03 -9.83
N TYR A 345 -26.65 -12.56 -8.86
CA TYR A 345 -27.13 -13.50 -7.85
C TYR A 345 -27.36 -12.77 -6.51
N PRO A 346 -28.43 -13.09 -5.75
CA PRO A 346 -28.83 -12.29 -4.59
C PRO A 346 -27.98 -12.55 -3.35
N LEU A 347 -27.04 -11.65 -3.04
CA LEU A 347 -26.41 -11.60 -1.73
C LEU A 347 -27.40 -11.11 -0.65
N PHE A 348 -27.88 -12.06 0.15
CA PHE A 348 -28.53 -11.98 1.48
C PHE A 348 -29.74 -11.04 1.73
N GLN A 349 -30.72 -11.55 2.50
CA GLN A 349 -31.84 -10.76 3.05
C GLN A 349 -32.50 -11.48 4.25
N LEU A 350 -33.12 -10.69 5.16
CA LEU A 350 -34.01 -11.06 6.29
C LEU A 350 -33.37 -11.71 7.54
N PRO A 351 -33.99 -11.60 8.74
CA PRO A 351 -34.99 -10.64 9.23
C PRO A 351 -34.57 -9.90 10.52
N ILE A 352 -35.37 -8.92 10.97
CA ILE A 352 -35.18 -8.18 12.23
C ILE A 352 -35.87 -8.89 13.39
N LEU A 353 -35.23 -8.94 14.57
CA LEU A 353 -35.86 -9.25 15.86
C LEU A 353 -35.61 -8.12 16.88
N ALA A 354 -36.54 -7.96 17.81
CA ALA A 354 -36.62 -6.81 18.72
C ALA A 354 -35.53 -6.83 19.84
N PRO A 355 -35.14 -5.66 20.39
CA PRO A 355 -34.05 -5.57 21.35
C PRO A 355 -34.38 -6.17 22.71
N ARG A 356 -33.52 -7.06 23.21
CA ARG A 356 -33.44 -7.39 24.64
C ARG A 356 -32.52 -6.40 25.35
N ARG A 357 -32.83 -6.07 26.60
CA ARG A 357 -31.97 -5.22 27.46
C ARG A 357 -30.64 -5.95 27.76
N PRO A 358 -29.51 -5.25 27.88
CA PRO A 358 -28.24 -5.87 28.24
C PRO A 358 -28.26 -6.36 29.70
N PRO A 359 -27.76 -7.57 30.01
CA PRO A 359 -27.35 -7.92 31.36
C PRO A 359 -26.06 -7.14 31.72
N HIS A 360 -25.91 -6.76 32.99
CA HIS A 360 -24.70 -6.09 33.46
C HIS A 360 -23.52 -7.07 33.51
N LEU A 361 -22.34 -6.64 33.04
CA LEU A 361 -21.14 -7.47 33.08
C LEU A 361 -20.63 -7.62 34.53
N HIS A 362 -20.71 -8.85 35.05
CA HIS A 362 -19.90 -9.30 36.18
C HIS A 362 -19.14 -10.57 35.75
N LEU A 363 -17.82 -10.44 35.54
CA LEU A 363 -16.97 -11.61 35.31
C LEU A 363 -16.68 -12.28 36.65
N HIS A 364 -17.23 -13.47 36.87
CA HIS A 364 -16.79 -14.40 37.90
C HIS A 364 -16.05 -15.60 37.27
N PRO A 365 -14.98 -16.11 37.90
CA PRO A 365 -14.30 -17.32 37.44
C PRO A 365 -14.96 -18.58 38.02
N THR A 366 -15.73 -19.30 37.20
CA THR A 366 -16.25 -20.65 37.53
C THR A 366 -16.10 -21.61 36.34
N HIS A 367 -16.24 -22.91 36.63
CA HIS A 367 -15.60 -24.00 35.89
C HIS A 367 -16.24 -24.39 34.55
N THR A 368 -15.37 -24.69 33.58
CA THR A 368 -15.43 -25.84 32.66
C THR A 368 -16.80 -26.27 32.10
N SER A 369 -17.29 -25.53 31.10
CA SER A 369 -18.10 -26.11 30.01
C SER A 369 -18.00 -25.24 28.75
N LEU A 370 -17.92 -25.86 27.56
CA LEU A 370 -17.86 -25.14 26.28
C LEU A 370 -19.28 -24.72 25.83
N PRO A 371 -19.56 -23.43 25.59
CA PRO A 371 -20.83 -23.01 25.01
C PRO A 371 -20.93 -23.35 23.51
N THR A 372 -22.09 -23.86 23.09
CA THR A 372 -22.45 -24.06 21.68
C THR A 372 -22.49 -22.71 20.93
N PRO A 373 -22.12 -22.63 19.63
CA PRO A 373 -22.12 -21.38 18.87
C PRO A 373 -23.47 -20.64 18.88
N ALA A 374 -23.41 -19.31 18.85
CA ALA A 374 -24.55 -18.43 19.03
C ALA A 374 -25.68 -18.68 17.99
N PRO A 375 -26.97 -18.65 18.42
CA PRO A 375 -28.10 -18.89 17.53
C PRO A 375 -28.26 -17.74 16.53
N GLY A 376 -27.98 -18.01 15.25
CA GLY A 376 -28.15 -17.07 14.13
C GLY A 376 -27.12 -17.21 13.01
N LEU A 377 -25.95 -17.78 13.30
CA LEU A 377 -24.86 -17.97 12.32
C LEU A 377 -25.27 -18.87 11.15
N THR A 378 -24.94 -18.46 9.92
CA THR A 378 -25.11 -19.30 8.71
C THR A 378 -24.16 -20.51 8.73
N ALA A 379 -24.39 -21.48 7.84
CA ALA A 379 -23.53 -22.66 7.71
C ALA A 379 -22.08 -22.30 7.38
N SER A 380 -21.86 -21.34 6.47
CA SER A 380 -20.53 -20.85 6.10
C SER A 380 -19.85 -20.13 7.26
N GLU A 381 -20.56 -19.23 7.95
CA GLU A 381 -20.02 -18.52 9.12
C GLU A 381 -19.66 -19.48 10.26
N ARG A 382 -20.50 -20.49 10.51
CA ARG A 382 -20.20 -21.55 11.49
C ARG A 382 -18.95 -22.36 11.10
N ARG A 383 -18.82 -22.74 9.82
CA ARG A 383 -17.67 -23.51 9.33
C ARG A 383 -16.38 -22.69 9.43
N SER A 384 -16.38 -21.43 8.99
CA SER A 384 -15.21 -20.56 9.08
C SER A 384 -14.85 -20.22 10.53
N PHE A 385 -15.84 -20.13 11.42
CA PHE A 385 -15.60 -20.01 12.87
C PHE A 385 -14.99 -21.28 13.48
N SER A 386 -15.48 -22.46 13.10
CA SER A 386 -14.84 -23.73 13.47
C SER A 386 -13.41 -23.81 12.94
N PHE A 387 -13.15 -23.46 11.68
CA PHE A 387 -11.80 -23.44 11.13
C PHE A 387 -10.89 -22.45 11.88
N PHE A 388 -11.39 -21.27 12.24
CA PHE A 388 -10.66 -20.33 13.10
C PHE A 388 -10.31 -20.94 14.45
N ARG A 389 -11.25 -21.59 15.14
CA ARG A 389 -11.03 -22.21 16.46
C ARG A 389 -10.13 -23.45 16.41
N ASP A 390 -10.32 -24.29 15.39
CA ASP A 390 -9.76 -25.65 15.34
C ASP A 390 -8.45 -25.74 14.52
N HIS A 391 -8.19 -24.77 13.62
CA HIS A 391 -6.96 -24.73 12.79
C HIS A 391 -6.20 -23.39 12.88
N THR A 392 -6.87 -22.24 12.84
CA THR A 392 -6.15 -20.94 12.94
C THR A 392 -5.63 -20.69 14.37
N MET A 393 -6.41 -21.00 15.42
CA MET A 393 -6.02 -20.74 16.80
C MET A 393 -4.77 -21.52 17.23
N PRO A 394 -4.63 -22.85 16.97
CA PRO A 394 -3.40 -23.57 17.27
C PRO A 394 -2.16 -23.02 16.56
N MET A 395 -2.32 -22.44 15.36
CA MET A 395 -1.22 -21.80 14.62
C MET A 395 -0.87 -20.38 15.09
N ILE A 396 -1.82 -19.70 15.73
CA ILE A 396 -1.58 -18.45 16.44
C ILE A 396 -0.83 -18.70 17.75
N THR A 397 -1.14 -19.79 18.45
CA THR A 397 -0.52 -20.17 19.73
C THR A 397 0.39 -21.40 19.59
N GLY A 398 1.11 -21.50 18.47
CA GLY A 398 1.93 -22.68 18.12
C GLY A 398 3.21 -22.82 18.94
N TYR A 399 3.76 -21.71 19.43
CA TYR A 399 4.97 -21.68 20.26
C TYR A 399 4.67 -21.40 21.73
N PHE A 400 3.76 -20.47 22.02
CA PHE A 400 3.36 -20.11 23.39
C PHE A 400 1.86 -20.26 23.54
N ASP A 401 1.35 -20.54 24.73
CA ASP A 401 -0.07 -20.32 25.01
C ASP A 401 -0.36 -18.82 25.04
N SER A 402 -1.63 -18.46 24.86
CA SER A 402 -2.04 -17.06 24.96
C SER A 402 -3.47 -16.93 25.45
N THR A 403 -3.61 -16.41 26.67
CA THR A 403 -4.91 -16.17 27.31
C THR A 403 -5.80 -15.23 26.49
N LEU A 404 -5.20 -14.21 25.86
CA LEU A 404 -5.88 -13.29 24.94
C LEU A 404 -6.58 -14.03 23.80
N TRP A 405 -5.89 -14.97 23.16
CA TRP A 405 -6.39 -15.70 22.00
C TRP A 405 -7.30 -16.87 22.39
N GLN A 406 -6.80 -17.78 23.22
CA GLN A 406 -7.48 -19.02 23.62
C GLN A 406 -8.71 -18.78 24.51
N ARG A 407 -8.84 -17.61 25.15
CA ARG A 407 -9.97 -17.27 26.03
C ARG A 407 -10.66 -15.97 25.64
N THR A 408 -9.96 -14.83 25.71
CA THR A 408 -10.61 -13.50 25.59
C THR A 408 -11.25 -13.29 24.22
N ILE A 409 -10.56 -13.62 23.14
CA ILE A 409 -11.05 -13.44 21.76
C ILE A 409 -12.16 -14.44 21.42
N LEU A 410 -12.09 -15.69 21.89
CA LEU A 410 -13.21 -16.63 21.76
C LEU A 410 -14.46 -16.14 22.52
N GLN A 411 -14.30 -15.70 23.77
CA GLN A 411 -15.43 -15.16 24.54
C GLN A 411 -16.04 -13.92 23.86
N MET A 412 -15.22 -12.99 23.39
CA MET A 412 -15.68 -11.81 22.65
C MET A 412 -16.31 -12.18 21.29
N SER A 413 -15.85 -13.20 20.60
CA SER A 413 -16.47 -13.67 19.35
C SER A 413 -17.89 -14.22 19.55
N HIS A 414 -18.24 -14.67 20.76
CA HIS A 414 -19.60 -15.10 21.10
C HIS A 414 -20.52 -13.96 21.56
N SER A 415 -19.98 -12.89 22.15
CA SER A 415 -20.77 -11.74 22.64
C SER A 415 -20.86 -10.57 21.64
N GLU A 416 -19.85 -10.39 20.79
CA GLU A 416 -19.70 -9.23 19.91
C GLU A 416 -19.70 -9.63 18.43
N ALA A 417 -20.80 -9.33 17.73
CA ALA A 417 -20.97 -9.69 16.32
C ALA A 417 -19.86 -9.12 15.41
N ALA A 418 -19.27 -7.97 15.76
CA ALA A 418 -18.12 -7.44 15.03
C ALA A 418 -16.89 -8.36 15.13
N VAL A 419 -16.59 -8.90 16.32
CA VAL A 419 -15.51 -9.88 16.51
C VAL A 419 -15.87 -11.21 15.83
N SER A 420 -17.12 -11.68 15.96
CA SER A 420 -17.60 -12.89 15.30
C SER A 420 -17.34 -12.86 13.78
N HIS A 421 -17.65 -11.73 13.12
CA HIS A 421 -17.41 -11.57 11.69
C HIS A 421 -15.91 -11.40 11.37
N ALA A 422 -15.12 -10.72 12.21
CA ALA A 422 -13.68 -10.58 12.00
C ALA A 422 -12.94 -11.94 12.08
N VAL A 423 -13.24 -12.77 13.08
CA VAL A 423 -12.60 -14.09 13.20
C VAL A 423 -13.13 -15.09 12.17
N ALA A 424 -14.40 -14.97 11.74
CA ALA A 424 -14.92 -15.74 10.62
C ALA A 424 -14.25 -15.35 9.27
N ALA A 425 -13.90 -14.07 9.08
CA ALA A 425 -13.12 -13.62 7.94
C ALA A 425 -11.71 -14.23 7.94
N LEU A 426 -11.01 -14.19 9.07
CA LEU A 426 -9.66 -14.76 9.22
C LEU A 426 -9.67 -16.29 9.04
N GLY A 427 -10.64 -16.99 9.65
CA GLY A 427 -10.79 -18.44 9.47
C GLY A 427 -11.11 -18.85 8.03
N ALA A 428 -11.99 -18.11 7.34
CA ALA A 428 -12.30 -18.35 5.93
C ALA A 428 -11.10 -18.12 5.01
N LEU A 429 -10.26 -17.10 5.30
CA LEU A 429 -9.07 -16.81 4.51
C LEU A 429 -7.94 -17.83 4.78
N HIS A 430 -7.76 -18.24 6.03
CA HIS A 430 -6.80 -19.31 6.38
C HIS A 430 -7.21 -20.65 5.74
N GLU A 431 -8.50 -20.98 5.71
CA GLU A 431 -8.99 -22.18 4.99
C GLU A 431 -8.71 -22.12 3.47
N VAL A 432 -8.48 -20.94 2.90
CA VAL A 432 -8.04 -20.76 1.50
C VAL A 432 -6.52 -20.86 1.33
N SER A 433 -5.71 -20.43 2.31
CA SER A 433 -4.24 -20.56 2.24
C SER A 433 -3.77 -22.00 2.43
N GLU A 434 -4.41 -22.75 3.33
CA GLU A 434 -4.04 -24.14 3.64
C GLU A 434 -4.54 -25.15 2.59
N ALA A 435 -5.46 -24.74 1.71
CA ALA A 435 -6.01 -25.62 0.69
C ALA A 435 -4.97 -25.90 -0.41
N ARG A 436 -4.45 -27.13 -0.43
CA ARG A 436 -3.37 -27.56 -1.34
C ARG A 436 -3.71 -27.29 -2.80
N ALA A 437 -2.67 -26.98 -3.59
CA ALA A 437 -2.73 -26.66 -5.02
C ALA A 437 -3.15 -27.85 -5.90
N GLY A 438 -4.43 -28.21 -5.83
CA GLY A 438 -5.05 -29.34 -6.53
C GLY A 438 -6.35 -29.80 -5.86
N GLU A 439 -6.46 -29.68 -4.53
CA GLU A 439 -7.63 -30.11 -3.75
C GLU A 439 -8.79 -29.10 -3.86
N MET A 440 -8.51 -27.80 -3.94
CA MET A 440 -9.54 -26.78 -4.14
C MET A 440 -9.60 -26.24 -5.58
N VAL A 441 -10.76 -26.42 -6.21
CA VAL A 441 -11.10 -25.82 -7.51
C VAL A 441 -11.03 -24.30 -7.43
N ARG A 442 -10.33 -23.65 -8.38
CA ARG A 442 -10.06 -22.21 -8.42
C ARG A 442 -11.30 -21.30 -8.22
N ALA A 443 -12.47 -21.72 -8.72
CA ALA A 443 -13.73 -21.01 -8.50
C ALA A 443 -14.15 -20.97 -7.01
N ARG A 444 -14.01 -22.10 -6.30
CA ARG A 444 -14.34 -22.23 -4.88
C ARG A 444 -13.39 -21.43 -3.98
N ALA A 445 -12.10 -21.36 -4.35
CA ALA A 445 -11.15 -20.46 -3.69
C ALA A 445 -11.58 -18.98 -3.81
N ALA A 446 -12.07 -18.56 -5.00
CA ALA A 446 -12.58 -17.21 -5.21
C ALA A 446 -13.89 -16.93 -4.42
N GLU A 447 -14.81 -17.90 -4.35
CA GLU A 447 -16.01 -17.83 -3.50
C GLU A 447 -15.66 -17.62 -2.02
N TYR A 448 -14.66 -18.35 -1.51
CA TYR A 448 -14.25 -18.29 -0.12
C TYR A 448 -13.51 -16.98 0.18
N HIS A 449 -12.66 -16.49 -0.74
CA HIS A 449 -12.01 -15.19 -0.60
C HIS A 449 -13.04 -14.04 -0.63
N LEU A 450 -14.05 -14.11 -1.50
CA LEU A 450 -15.16 -13.16 -1.51
C LEU A 450 -15.95 -13.19 -0.20
N PHE A 451 -16.27 -14.39 0.31
CA PHE A 451 -16.92 -14.55 1.61
C PHE A 451 -16.07 -13.97 2.75
N ALA A 452 -14.75 -14.21 2.76
CA ALA A 452 -13.84 -13.64 3.76
C ALA A 452 -13.85 -12.10 3.74
N MET A 453 -13.81 -11.49 2.55
CA MET A 453 -13.94 -10.03 2.38
C MET A 453 -15.33 -9.50 2.78
N GLU A 454 -16.42 -10.25 2.53
CA GLU A 454 -17.76 -9.90 3.05
C GLU A 454 -17.78 -9.87 4.58
N GLN A 455 -17.22 -10.89 5.24
CA GLN A 455 -17.18 -10.99 6.69
C GLN A 455 -16.35 -9.85 7.31
N TYR A 456 -15.18 -9.55 6.74
CA TYR A 456 -14.36 -8.38 7.08
C TYR A 456 -15.16 -7.07 6.97
N GLY A 457 -15.88 -6.87 5.86
CA GLY A 457 -16.74 -5.71 5.65
C GLY A 457 -17.93 -5.61 6.63
N ARG A 458 -18.54 -6.75 7.01
CA ARG A 458 -19.60 -6.82 8.03
C ARG A 458 -19.08 -6.38 9.40
N ALA A 459 -17.90 -6.84 9.80
CA ALA A 459 -17.25 -6.46 11.05
C ALA A 459 -17.01 -4.93 11.13
N ILE A 460 -16.40 -4.34 10.09
CA ILE A 460 -16.21 -2.87 10.02
C ILE A 460 -17.55 -2.13 10.04
N SER A 461 -18.56 -2.61 9.32
CA SER A 461 -19.90 -2.01 9.30
C SER A 461 -20.54 -1.94 10.69
N LEU A 462 -20.33 -2.96 11.54
CA LEU A 462 -20.86 -3.00 12.90
C LEU A 462 -20.11 -2.07 13.86
N LEU A 463 -18.77 -2.00 13.77
CA LEU A 463 -17.98 -1.03 14.53
C LEU A 463 -18.41 0.42 14.22
N LEU A 464 -18.64 0.74 12.95
CA LEU A 464 -19.11 2.06 12.52
C LEU A 464 -20.54 2.36 13.01
N LYS A 465 -21.44 1.37 13.00
CA LYS A 465 -22.83 1.51 13.52
C LYS A 465 -22.87 1.73 15.03
N ARG A 466 -21.93 1.16 15.80
CA ARG A 466 -21.85 1.28 17.26
C ARG A 466 -21.16 2.58 17.74
N ARG A 467 -20.84 3.53 16.84
CA ARG A 467 -20.08 4.75 17.16
C ARG A 467 -20.96 6.03 17.16
N PRO A 468 -21.85 6.26 18.14
CA PRO A 468 -22.41 7.59 18.36
C PRO A 468 -21.33 8.53 18.94
N ALA A 469 -21.47 9.83 18.68
CA ALA A 469 -20.53 10.82 19.18
C ALA A 469 -20.54 10.87 20.72
N GLY A 470 -19.35 10.83 21.34
CA GLY A 470 -19.18 10.91 22.80
C GLY A 470 -19.28 9.59 23.58
N SER A 471 -19.44 8.44 22.93
CA SER A 471 -19.49 7.14 23.63
C SER A 471 -18.19 6.81 24.38
N ARG A 472 -18.29 6.62 25.70
CA ARG A 472 -17.24 6.05 26.57
C ARG A 472 -17.42 4.53 26.78
N ASP A 473 -17.95 3.82 25.79
CA ASP A 473 -18.17 2.36 25.86
C ASP A 473 -16.82 1.58 25.87
N PRO A 474 -16.42 0.96 27.00
CA PRO A 474 -15.16 0.23 27.08
C PRO A 474 -15.20 -1.07 26.29
N VAL A 475 -16.39 -1.66 26.08
CA VAL A 475 -16.57 -2.86 25.28
C VAL A 475 -16.34 -2.51 23.81
N LEU A 476 -16.81 -1.36 23.31
CA LEU A 476 -16.47 -0.87 21.96
C LEU A 476 -14.95 -0.66 21.79
N ARG A 477 -14.24 -0.12 22.80
CA ARG A 477 -12.77 0.01 22.77
C ARG A 477 -12.11 -1.35 22.57
N LEU A 478 -12.45 -2.33 23.42
CA LEU A 478 -11.93 -3.69 23.35
C LEU A 478 -12.29 -4.41 22.03
N THR A 479 -13.55 -4.33 21.60
CA THR A 479 -14.05 -4.89 20.32
C THR A 479 -13.26 -4.32 19.15
N THR A 480 -12.96 -3.02 19.15
CA THR A 480 -12.17 -2.39 18.08
C THR A 480 -10.71 -2.86 18.12
N LEU A 481 -10.10 -3.03 19.29
CA LEU A 481 -8.74 -3.57 19.43
C LEU A 481 -8.64 -5.01 18.92
N VAL A 482 -9.59 -5.89 19.27
CA VAL A 482 -9.64 -7.26 18.73
C VAL A 482 -9.81 -7.24 17.21
N CYS A 483 -10.74 -6.47 16.68
CA CYS A 483 -10.94 -6.39 15.23
C CYS A 483 -9.69 -5.86 14.50
N CYS A 484 -9.05 -4.78 14.99
CA CYS A 484 -7.79 -4.30 14.41
C CYS A 484 -6.70 -5.38 14.45
N MET A 485 -6.52 -6.08 15.56
CA MET A 485 -5.51 -7.13 15.68
C MET A 485 -5.78 -8.31 14.72
N VAL A 486 -7.04 -8.78 14.65
CA VAL A 486 -7.46 -9.84 13.72
C VAL A 486 -7.32 -9.40 12.25
N PHE A 487 -7.58 -8.12 11.95
CA PHE A 487 -7.37 -7.57 10.60
C PHE A 487 -5.89 -7.46 10.23
N VAL A 488 -4.97 -7.15 11.15
CA VAL A 488 -3.52 -7.18 10.86
C VAL A 488 -3.11 -8.56 10.32
N TYR A 489 -3.52 -9.64 10.98
CA TYR A 489 -3.25 -11.00 10.51
C TYR A 489 -4.01 -11.38 9.23
N PHE A 490 -5.23 -10.87 9.02
CA PHE A 490 -5.97 -11.04 7.78
C PHE A 490 -5.23 -10.44 6.57
N GLU A 491 -4.72 -9.20 6.72
CA GLU A 491 -3.96 -8.54 5.66
C GLU A 491 -2.56 -9.17 5.48
N PHE A 492 -1.92 -9.68 6.55
CA PHE A 492 -0.71 -10.51 6.44
C PHE A 492 -0.93 -11.78 5.60
N LEU A 493 -2.09 -12.45 5.72
CA LEU A 493 -2.44 -13.58 4.85
C LEU A 493 -2.59 -13.13 3.39
N ARG A 494 -3.25 -11.99 3.14
CA ARG A 494 -3.42 -11.40 1.79
C ARG A 494 -2.12 -10.86 1.17
N GLY A 495 -1.09 -10.58 1.98
CA GLY A 495 0.13 -9.87 1.57
C GLY A 495 -0.03 -8.35 1.48
N GLU A 496 -1.11 -7.81 2.05
CA GLU A 496 -1.54 -6.41 1.92
C GLU A 496 -0.96 -5.57 3.06
N TYR A 497 0.37 -5.59 3.19
CA TYR A 497 1.09 -5.11 4.36
C TYR A 497 0.84 -3.62 4.68
N ALA A 498 0.60 -2.78 3.66
CA ALA A 498 0.18 -1.39 3.87
C ALA A 498 -1.13 -1.27 4.69
N VAL A 499 -2.11 -2.14 4.42
CA VAL A 499 -3.39 -2.17 5.13
C VAL A 499 -3.21 -2.76 6.54
N ALA A 500 -2.31 -3.74 6.69
CA ALA A 500 -1.89 -4.25 8.00
C ALA A 500 -1.29 -3.14 8.88
N LEU A 501 -0.37 -2.32 8.34
CA LEU A 501 0.22 -1.17 9.04
C LEU A 501 -0.85 -0.13 9.45
N VAL A 502 -1.88 0.11 8.62
CA VAL A 502 -3.01 0.98 8.98
C VAL A 502 -3.81 0.42 10.17
N HIS A 503 -4.12 -0.88 10.20
CA HIS A 503 -4.83 -1.50 11.33
C HIS A 503 -3.98 -1.51 12.62
N LEU A 504 -2.68 -1.79 12.49
CA LEU A 504 -1.71 -1.71 13.58
C LEU A 504 -1.67 -0.30 14.17
N GLY A 505 -1.42 0.72 13.34
CA GLY A 505 -1.39 2.13 13.78
C GLY A 505 -2.71 2.63 14.37
N ASN A 506 -3.85 2.13 13.87
CA ASN A 506 -5.16 2.42 14.45
C ASN A 506 -5.33 1.81 15.86
N GLY A 507 -4.96 0.54 16.03
CA GLY A 507 -5.03 -0.13 17.35
C GLY A 507 -4.07 0.48 18.37
N LEU A 508 -2.84 0.81 17.95
CA LEU A 508 -1.85 1.52 18.77
C LEU A 508 -2.41 2.86 19.27
N ARG A 509 -3.02 3.68 18.39
CA ARG A 509 -3.69 4.94 18.79
C ARG A 509 -4.84 4.75 19.77
N ILE A 510 -5.58 3.63 19.70
CA ILE A 510 -6.65 3.27 20.65
C ILE A 510 -6.08 2.81 22.02
N LEU A 511 -4.86 2.23 22.05
CA LEU A 511 -4.13 1.94 23.28
C LEU A 511 -3.50 3.20 23.91
N GLN A 512 -3.12 4.20 23.09
CA GLN A 512 -2.50 5.45 23.53
C GLN A 512 -3.50 6.50 24.06
N GLY A 513 -4.72 6.52 23.52
CA GLY A 513 -5.69 7.59 23.82
C GLY A 513 -5.39 8.94 23.13
N GLY A 514 -4.29 9.06 22.38
CA GLY A 514 -3.97 10.23 21.56
C GLY A 514 -2.53 10.75 21.64
N GLY A 515 -1.70 10.23 22.54
CA GLY A 515 -0.26 10.56 22.64
C GLY A 515 0.65 9.61 21.85
N GLU A 516 1.92 9.97 21.70
CA GLU A 516 2.92 9.15 21.00
C GLU A 516 3.23 7.83 21.74
N TRP A 517 3.45 6.74 20.98
CA TRP A 517 3.63 5.40 21.56
C TRP A 517 4.82 5.29 22.50
N PHE A 518 5.95 5.85 22.08
CA PHE A 518 7.27 5.53 22.61
C PHE A 518 7.49 6.05 24.03
N GLY A 519 7.10 7.30 24.33
CA GLY A 519 7.21 7.86 25.68
C GLY A 519 6.07 7.49 26.64
N TYR A 520 4.90 7.09 26.14
CA TYR A 520 3.69 7.02 26.99
C TYR A 520 3.52 5.71 27.79
N LYS A 521 4.07 4.58 27.30
CA LYS A 521 3.74 3.24 27.86
C LYS A 521 4.84 2.57 28.69
N GLU A 522 6.09 3.03 28.64
CA GLU A 522 7.16 2.67 29.60
C GLU A 522 6.68 2.92 31.05
N THR A 523 6.14 4.13 31.30
CA THR A 523 5.55 4.54 32.58
C THR A 523 4.36 3.69 32.98
N GLN A 524 3.56 3.20 32.03
CA GLN A 524 2.42 2.33 32.32
C GLN A 524 2.88 0.90 32.66
N MET A 525 3.94 0.39 32.04
CA MET A 525 4.61 -0.85 32.46
C MET A 525 5.26 -0.68 33.84
N ARG A 526 5.87 0.47 34.14
CA ARG A 526 6.38 0.79 35.50
C ARG A 526 5.26 0.79 36.56
N SER A 527 4.11 1.38 36.27
CA SER A 527 2.94 1.36 37.18
C SER A 527 2.35 -0.06 37.41
N ALA A 528 2.71 -1.04 36.58
CA ALA A 528 2.44 -2.45 36.87
C ALA A 528 3.50 -3.09 37.78
N ARG A 529 4.78 -2.68 37.70
CA ARG A 529 5.89 -3.19 38.57
C ARG A 529 5.66 -2.91 40.06
N GLU A 530 5.03 -1.79 40.38
CA GLU A 530 4.83 -1.31 41.75
C GLU A 530 3.55 -1.86 42.40
N GLY A 531 2.71 -2.61 41.66
CA GLY A 531 1.37 -3.04 42.09
C GLY A 531 1.24 -4.50 42.52
N GLU A 532 2.30 -5.30 42.46
CA GLU A 532 2.30 -6.74 42.79
C GLU A 532 3.12 -7.06 44.06
N GLY A 533 3.73 -6.06 44.68
CA GLY A 533 4.29 -6.13 46.03
C GLY A 533 3.30 -5.62 47.08
N GLU A 534 3.09 -6.42 48.14
CA GLU A 534 2.36 -6.07 49.38
C GLU A 534 0.90 -5.58 49.25
N GLY A 535 -0.07 -6.51 49.32
CA GLY A 535 -1.48 -6.13 49.48
C GLY A 535 -2.53 -7.23 49.33
N GLU A 536 -2.72 -8.09 50.33
CA GLU A 536 -3.95 -8.92 50.43
C GLU A 536 -5.18 -8.04 50.75
N GLY A 537 -5.80 -7.45 49.72
CA GLY A 537 -6.82 -6.40 49.91
C GLY A 537 -7.85 -6.21 48.79
N LYS A 538 -8.92 -7.01 48.82
CA LYS A 538 -10.26 -6.69 48.25
C LYS A 538 -10.34 -6.05 46.84
N GLY A 539 -10.28 -6.89 45.80
CA GLY A 539 -11.38 -6.94 44.82
C GLY A 539 -11.62 -5.76 43.86
N HIS A 540 -10.63 -5.41 43.02
CA HIS A 540 -10.89 -4.66 41.77
C HIS A 540 -9.98 -5.05 40.57
N GLY A 541 -9.46 -6.29 40.54
CA GLY A 541 -8.38 -6.70 39.62
C GLY A 541 -8.74 -6.89 38.13
N GLY A 542 -10.02 -6.97 37.76
CA GLY A 542 -10.43 -7.44 36.42
C GLY A 542 -10.10 -6.54 35.22
N GLY A 543 -9.76 -5.26 35.46
CA GLY A 543 -9.54 -4.28 34.38
C GLY A 543 -8.10 -4.17 33.88
N LYS A 544 -7.10 -4.33 34.77
CA LYS A 544 -5.68 -4.08 34.43
C LYS A 544 -5.09 -5.17 33.51
N THR A 545 -5.39 -6.44 33.77
CA THR A 545 -4.79 -7.58 33.05
C THR A 545 -5.08 -7.53 31.55
N THR A 546 -6.36 -7.42 31.17
CA THR A 546 -6.75 -7.44 29.75
C THR A 546 -6.18 -6.29 28.93
N GLU A 547 -5.99 -5.08 29.48
CA GLU A 547 -5.30 -4.01 28.74
C GLU A 547 -3.80 -4.29 28.56
N THR A 548 -3.14 -4.91 29.54
CA THR A 548 -1.74 -5.39 29.41
C THR A 548 -1.61 -6.47 28.32
N ASP A 549 -2.54 -7.42 28.25
CA ASP A 549 -2.54 -8.47 27.21
C ASP A 549 -2.56 -7.87 25.79
N PHE A 550 -3.42 -6.85 25.56
CA PHE A 550 -3.43 -6.12 24.29
C PHE A 550 -2.15 -5.33 24.05
N ILE A 551 -1.54 -4.71 25.07
CA ILE A 551 -0.26 -4.00 24.91
C ILE A 551 0.84 -4.98 24.46
N CYS A 552 0.94 -6.16 25.07
CA CYS A 552 1.91 -7.18 24.67
C CYS A 552 1.67 -7.69 23.24
N ALA A 553 0.41 -7.95 22.86
CA ALA A 553 0.07 -8.42 21.52
C ALA A 553 0.29 -7.37 20.42
N PHE A 554 -0.02 -6.09 20.69
CA PHE A 554 0.25 -4.99 19.75
C PHE A 554 1.75 -4.65 19.67
N LEU A 555 2.51 -4.79 20.77
CA LEU A 555 3.97 -4.69 20.75
C LEU A 555 4.60 -5.80 19.89
N LYS A 556 4.16 -7.06 20.04
CA LYS A 556 4.56 -8.17 19.18
C LYS A 556 4.30 -7.88 17.69
N LEU A 557 3.12 -7.38 17.35
CA LEU A 557 2.79 -6.99 15.97
C LEU A 557 3.70 -5.87 15.44
N HIS A 558 4.02 -4.88 16.28
CA HIS A 558 4.95 -3.80 15.94
C HIS A 558 6.36 -4.32 15.64
N ILE A 559 6.87 -5.27 16.44
CA ILE A 559 8.17 -5.94 16.22
C ILE A 559 8.17 -6.81 14.95
N GLN A 560 7.04 -7.47 14.64
CA GLN A 560 6.86 -8.18 13.38
C GLN A 560 6.92 -7.21 12.18
N CYS A 561 6.30 -6.03 12.28
CA CYS A 561 6.27 -5.01 11.22
C CYS A 561 7.54 -4.16 11.07
N ALA A 562 8.47 -4.15 12.02
CA ALA A 562 9.61 -3.21 12.10
C ALA A 562 10.64 -3.27 10.93
N HIS A 563 10.39 -4.06 9.88
CA HIS A 563 11.25 -4.26 8.70
C HIS A 563 10.48 -4.03 7.38
N LEU A 564 9.26 -3.50 7.48
CA LEU A 564 8.44 -3.06 6.35
C LEU A 564 8.67 -1.56 6.15
N ASP A 565 8.75 -1.10 4.90
CA ASP A 565 8.70 0.33 4.62
C ASP A 565 7.27 0.90 4.81
N ASP A 566 7.11 2.22 4.86
CA ASP A 566 5.79 2.88 5.04
C ASP A 566 4.77 2.50 3.94
N SER A 567 5.25 2.00 2.79
CA SER A 567 4.42 1.50 1.70
C SER A 567 4.00 0.03 1.86
N GLY A 568 4.59 -0.70 2.80
CA GLY A 568 4.46 -2.15 2.97
C GLY A 568 5.01 -3.00 1.82
N ALA A 569 5.55 -2.39 0.76
CA ALA A 569 5.95 -3.09 -0.47
C ALA A 569 7.38 -3.64 -0.40
N LYS A 570 8.20 -3.19 0.55
CA LYS A 570 9.61 -3.62 0.69
C LYS A 570 9.86 -4.23 2.07
N VAL A 571 10.44 -5.43 2.07
CA VAL A 571 11.07 -6.00 3.27
C VAL A 571 12.52 -5.55 3.27
N SER A 572 12.87 -4.66 4.20
CA SER A 572 14.22 -4.11 4.37
C SER A 572 14.72 -4.39 5.78
N TRP A 573 15.87 -5.06 5.90
CA TRP A 573 16.41 -5.45 7.21
C TRP A 573 17.06 -4.30 7.99
N TYR A 574 17.05 -3.11 7.38
CA TYR A 574 17.46 -1.82 7.89
C TYR A 574 16.33 -0.85 7.51
N PRO A 575 15.89 0.07 8.38
CA PRO A 575 14.91 1.06 7.98
C PRO A 575 15.50 1.91 6.86
N THR A 576 14.72 2.10 5.79
CA THR A 576 14.84 3.33 5.00
C THR A 576 14.73 4.49 5.98
N THR A 577 15.64 5.46 5.93
CA THR A 577 15.54 6.66 6.78
C THR A 577 14.19 7.31 6.56
N THR A 578 13.30 7.21 7.54
CA THR A 578 12.02 7.92 7.51
C THR A 578 12.34 9.40 7.58
N THR A 579 12.34 10.06 6.43
CA THR A 579 12.36 11.52 6.35
C THR A 579 11.02 12.00 6.87
N THR A 580 10.92 12.09 8.20
CA THR A 580 9.79 12.68 8.92
C THR A 580 9.73 14.14 8.50
N THR A 581 9.01 14.40 7.42
CA THR A 581 8.71 15.73 6.91
C THR A 581 7.69 16.37 7.85
N THR A 582 8.14 16.67 9.07
CA THR A 582 7.44 17.53 10.00
C THR A 582 7.34 18.89 9.33
N THR A 583 6.16 19.23 8.83
CA THR A 583 5.90 20.49 8.14
C THR A 583 5.98 21.64 9.15
N THR A 584 7.20 22.10 9.44
CA THR A 584 7.46 23.22 10.34
C THR A 584 6.93 24.50 9.71
N THR A 585 5.76 24.93 10.17
CA THR A 585 5.17 26.22 9.83
C THR A 585 6.11 27.33 10.30
N THR A 586 6.85 27.95 9.38
CA THR A 586 7.81 29.00 9.72
C THR A 586 7.12 30.30 10.12
N THR A 587 6.88 30.50 11.42
CA THR A 587 6.81 31.83 12.02
C THR A 587 8.22 32.22 12.47
N SER A 588 8.73 33.32 11.94
CA SER A 588 10.07 33.82 12.24
C SER A 588 10.11 34.54 13.59
N ASP A 589 10.96 34.07 14.50
CA ASP A 589 11.51 34.91 15.56
C ASP A 589 13.00 34.61 15.73
N THR A 590 13.83 35.64 15.76
CA THR A 590 15.29 35.53 15.78
C THR A 590 15.85 35.75 17.17
N SER A 591 16.21 34.66 17.86
CA SER A 591 17.21 34.70 18.92
C SER A 591 18.04 33.42 18.91
N ALA A 592 19.36 33.56 19.06
CA ALA A 592 20.28 32.43 19.01
C ALA A 592 20.59 31.92 20.41
N THR A 593 20.12 30.73 20.72
CA THR A 593 20.66 29.87 21.79
C THR A 593 20.72 28.43 21.27
N SER A 594 21.71 27.67 21.74
CA SER A 594 21.99 26.32 21.25
C SER A 594 20.86 25.35 21.61
N SER A 595 19.94 25.10 20.68
CA SER A 595 18.94 24.05 20.80
C SER A 595 19.60 22.67 20.75
N SER A 596 19.49 21.92 21.84
CA SER A 596 19.95 20.53 21.91
C SER A 596 19.25 19.65 20.86
N THR A 597 19.93 18.58 20.45
CA THR A 597 19.25 17.42 19.86
C THR A 597 18.08 16.99 20.75
N SER A 598 16.97 16.59 20.13
CA SER A 598 15.71 16.31 20.81
C SER A 598 15.85 15.18 21.83
N SER A 599 15.56 15.48 23.10
CA SER A 599 15.58 14.49 24.19
C SER A 599 14.56 13.36 24.03
N ALA A 600 13.61 13.51 23.09
CA ALA A 600 12.65 12.47 22.71
C ALA A 600 13.32 11.25 22.05
N ASP A 601 14.35 11.45 21.22
CA ASP A 601 14.96 10.36 20.43
C ASP A 601 15.77 9.38 21.29
N LEU A 602 16.23 9.83 22.46
CA LEU A 602 16.96 9.03 23.44
C LEU A 602 16.09 8.54 24.61
N ALA A 603 14.83 8.97 24.69
CA ALA A 603 13.91 8.60 25.79
C ALA A 603 13.62 7.09 25.87
N LEU A 604 13.92 6.32 24.81
CA LEU A 604 13.85 4.86 24.83
C LEU A 604 14.84 4.24 25.82
N ALA A 605 15.97 4.90 26.11
CA ALA A 605 17.12 4.36 26.83
C ALA A 605 16.94 4.19 28.35
N ASP A 606 15.74 4.37 28.89
CA ASP A 606 15.43 4.10 30.32
C ASP A 606 14.93 2.67 30.58
N PHE A 607 14.66 1.88 29.53
CA PHE A 607 14.25 0.48 29.72
C PHE A 607 15.31 -0.33 30.47
N THR A 608 14.99 -0.66 31.71
CA THR A 608 15.73 -1.53 32.62
C THR A 608 14.71 -2.40 33.36
N TYR A 609 14.97 -3.69 33.58
CA TYR A 609 14.13 -4.47 34.52
C TYR A 609 14.38 -4.04 35.97
N THR A 610 13.52 -4.50 36.88
CA THR A 610 13.80 -4.48 38.32
C THR A 610 15.00 -5.38 38.64
N ALA A 611 15.81 -5.00 39.63
CA ALA A 611 17.04 -5.72 40.02
C ALA A 611 16.81 -7.22 40.37
N HIS A 612 15.57 -7.61 40.63
CA HIS A 612 15.12 -8.99 40.61
C HIS A 612 14.02 -9.12 39.54
N LEU A 613 14.29 -9.86 38.45
CA LEU A 613 13.30 -10.21 37.43
C LEU A 613 12.81 -11.63 37.70
N THR A 614 11.55 -11.80 38.11
CA THR A 614 10.90 -13.12 38.17
C THR A 614 10.07 -13.36 36.92
N LEU A 615 10.24 -14.54 36.33
CA LEU A 615 9.37 -15.05 35.26
C LEU A 615 8.45 -16.14 35.82
N HIS A 616 7.18 -16.12 35.45
CA HIS A 616 6.15 -17.00 36.04
C HIS A 616 5.82 -18.22 35.18
N ASN A 617 5.90 -18.09 33.86
CA ASN A 617 5.63 -19.15 32.88
C ASN A 617 6.24 -18.77 31.50
N LEU A 618 6.07 -19.65 30.50
CA LEU A 618 6.65 -19.47 29.16
C LEU A 618 5.99 -18.34 28.32
N GLU A 619 4.70 -18.05 28.51
CA GLU A 619 4.01 -16.90 27.88
C GLU A 619 4.55 -15.58 28.45
N ASP A 620 4.66 -15.48 29.78
CA ASP A 620 5.27 -14.33 30.47
C ASP A 620 6.74 -14.16 30.05
N ALA A 621 7.55 -15.22 30.03
CA ALA A 621 8.93 -15.16 29.56
C ALA A 621 9.03 -14.59 28.13
N ASN A 622 8.22 -15.07 27.18
CA ASN A 622 8.21 -14.50 25.83
C ASN A 622 7.73 -13.04 25.82
N ASN A 623 6.70 -12.70 26.59
CA ASN A 623 6.20 -11.34 26.70
C ASN A 623 7.22 -10.36 27.32
N ARG A 624 8.06 -10.81 28.26
CA ARG A 624 9.17 -10.01 28.82
C ARG A 624 10.33 -9.85 27.83
N MET A 625 10.51 -10.73 26.84
CA MET A 625 11.50 -10.58 25.77
C MET A 625 11.13 -9.46 24.78
N HIS A 626 9.83 -9.22 24.53
CA HIS A 626 9.37 -8.28 23.49
C HIS A 626 9.95 -6.86 23.61
N PRO A 627 10.07 -6.22 24.80
CA PRO A 627 10.76 -4.94 24.94
C PRO A 627 12.23 -4.94 24.47
N ILE A 628 13.01 -5.98 24.80
CA ILE A 628 14.42 -6.11 24.34
C ILE A 628 14.44 -6.21 22.81
N LEU A 629 13.60 -7.08 22.23
CA LEU A 629 13.45 -7.22 20.78
C LEU A 629 13.13 -5.87 20.13
N ASN A 630 12.10 -5.17 20.62
CA ASN A 630 11.66 -3.86 20.11
C ASN A 630 12.82 -2.85 20.09
N TYR A 631 13.52 -2.71 21.21
CA TYR A 631 14.68 -1.82 21.33
C TYR A 631 15.79 -2.23 20.34
N VAL A 632 16.10 -3.53 20.27
CA VAL A 632 17.15 -4.08 19.39
C VAL A 632 16.86 -3.89 17.89
N PHE A 633 15.61 -3.66 17.50
CA PHE A 633 15.26 -3.27 16.13
C PHE A 633 15.30 -1.76 15.89
N GLN A 634 14.93 -0.94 16.88
CA GLN A 634 14.85 0.52 16.74
C GLN A 634 16.19 1.24 16.96
N PHE A 635 17.07 0.70 17.81
CA PHE A 635 18.32 1.34 18.20
C PHE A 635 19.47 1.08 17.21
N TRP A 636 19.62 -0.15 16.70
CA TRP A 636 20.66 -0.53 15.73
C TRP A 636 20.83 0.46 14.55
N PRO A 637 19.76 0.92 13.88
CA PRO A 637 19.88 1.87 12.78
C PRO A 637 20.27 3.29 13.24
N HIS A 638 19.88 3.68 14.46
CA HIS A 638 20.28 4.94 15.06
C HIS A 638 21.79 4.95 15.37
N CYS A 639 22.34 3.83 15.86
CA CYS A 639 23.79 3.65 16.04
C CYS A 639 24.55 3.94 14.74
N GLU A 640 24.14 3.34 13.62
CA GLU A 640 24.83 3.51 12.34
C GLU A 640 24.82 4.96 11.83
N VAL A 641 23.75 5.72 12.10
CA VAL A 641 23.68 7.16 11.74
C VAL A 641 24.56 8.02 12.66
N VAL A 642 24.69 7.67 13.94
CA VAL A 642 25.48 8.45 14.91
C VAL A 642 26.97 8.13 14.81
N LEU A 643 27.35 6.86 14.71
CA LEU A 643 28.75 6.40 14.68
C LEU A 643 29.50 6.85 13.41
N ARG A 644 28.79 7.03 12.29
CA ARG A 644 29.36 7.60 11.05
C ARG A 644 29.56 9.11 11.13
N ASP A 645 28.75 9.81 11.94
CA ASP A 645 28.86 11.25 12.14
C ASP A 645 29.81 11.58 13.29
N ARG A 646 31.11 11.67 12.96
CA ARG A 646 32.23 11.98 13.89
C ARG A 646 32.10 13.29 14.68
N ARG A 647 31.00 14.06 14.52
CA ARG A 647 30.69 15.28 15.29
C ARG A 647 29.72 15.04 16.44
N ARG A 648 29.09 13.86 16.51
CA ARG A 648 28.12 13.53 17.57
C ARG A 648 28.80 12.83 18.74
N ASP A 649 28.23 13.02 19.92
CA ASP A 649 28.57 12.23 21.09
C ASP A 649 27.93 10.83 20.98
N ALA A 650 28.77 9.79 21.09
CA ALA A 650 28.36 8.40 21.13
C ALA A 650 28.19 7.85 22.55
N THR A 651 28.47 8.65 23.60
CA THR A 651 28.33 8.24 25.01
C THR A 651 26.96 7.64 25.35
N PRO A 652 25.82 8.21 24.92
CA PRO A 652 24.51 7.61 25.15
C PRO A 652 24.33 6.23 24.49
N LEU A 653 25.10 5.91 23.44
CA LEU A 653 25.05 4.60 22.78
C LEU A 653 25.74 3.51 23.60
N TRP A 654 26.89 3.80 24.23
CA TRP A 654 27.56 2.87 25.14
C TRP A 654 26.70 2.59 26.38
N GLU A 655 26.05 3.60 26.95
CA GLU A 655 25.08 3.42 28.04
C GLU A 655 23.90 2.54 27.63
N ALA A 656 23.29 2.81 26.48
CA ALA A 656 22.19 2.02 25.94
C ALA A 656 22.59 0.55 25.67
N GLN A 657 23.77 0.31 25.11
CA GLN A 657 24.30 -1.04 24.90
C GLN A 657 24.54 -1.75 26.25
N ALA A 658 25.09 -1.07 27.25
CA ALA A 658 25.29 -1.64 28.58
C ALA A 658 23.97 -2.01 29.27
N LYS A 659 22.96 -1.13 29.22
CA LYS A 659 21.60 -1.40 29.72
C LYS A 659 20.96 -2.60 29.02
N LEU A 660 21.07 -2.69 27.69
CA LEU A 660 20.59 -3.85 26.91
C LEU A 660 21.27 -5.17 27.28
N ARG A 661 22.60 -5.15 27.39
CA ARG A 661 23.43 -6.31 27.75
C ARG A 661 22.99 -6.89 29.10
N GLU A 662 22.83 -6.03 30.10
CA GLU A 662 22.39 -6.49 31.43
C GLU A 662 20.89 -6.87 31.45
N ASN A 663 20.00 -6.19 30.71
CA ASN A 663 18.61 -6.63 30.56
C ASN A 663 18.51 -8.04 29.97
N LEU A 664 19.25 -8.30 28.88
CA LEU A 664 19.25 -9.61 28.23
C LEU A 664 19.86 -10.69 29.14
N ALA A 665 20.90 -10.35 29.90
CA ALA A 665 21.50 -11.24 30.88
C ALA A 665 20.57 -11.53 32.07
N GLN A 666 19.84 -10.53 32.59
CA GLN A 666 18.80 -10.72 33.62
C GLN A 666 17.68 -11.63 33.11
N HIS A 667 17.21 -11.42 31.88
CA HIS A 667 16.21 -12.29 31.26
C HIS A 667 16.74 -13.72 31.10
N ALA A 668 17.99 -13.91 30.67
CA ALA A 668 18.58 -15.25 30.54
C ALA A 668 18.65 -15.98 31.90
N ARG A 669 19.18 -15.31 32.95
CA ARG A 669 19.27 -15.86 34.31
C ARG A 669 17.89 -16.26 34.86
N ALA A 670 16.92 -15.33 34.81
CA ALA A 670 15.55 -15.58 35.26
C ALA A 670 14.81 -16.66 34.43
N PHE A 671 15.23 -16.86 33.17
CA PHE A 671 14.67 -17.89 32.30
C PHE A 671 15.21 -19.29 32.60
N ASP A 672 16.53 -19.44 32.82
CA ASP A 672 17.09 -20.72 33.23
C ASP A 672 16.60 -21.11 34.65
N GLU A 673 16.39 -20.16 35.56
CA GLU A 673 15.69 -20.39 36.84
C GLU A 673 14.24 -20.87 36.65
N LEU A 674 13.49 -20.26 35.72
CA LEU A 674 12.14 -20.71 35.37
C LEU A 674 12.16 -22.15 34.83
N VAL A 675 13.06 -22.48 33.91
CA VAL A 675 13.17 -23.81 33.30
C VAL A 675 13.65 -24.86 34.31
N ALA A 676 14.52 -24.50 35.26
CA ALA A 676 14.94 -25.39 36.34
C ALA A 676 13.80 -25.67 37.35
N ARG A 677 13.02 -24.65 37.72
CA ARG A 677 11.87 -24.75 38.65
C ARG A 677 10.65 -25.40 38.00
N ALA A 678 10.44 -25.20 36.70
CA ALA A 678 9.32 -25.73 35.94
C ALA A 678 9.81 -26.30 34.59
N PRO A 679 10.38 -27.52 34.59
CA PRO A 679 10.85 -28.17 33.36
C PRO A 679 9.73 -28.34 32.32
N PRO A 680 10.05 -28.26 31.01
CA PRO A 680 9.07 -28.41 29.93
C PRO A 680 8.42 -29.80 29.97
N ARG A 681 7.09 -29.83 29.82
CA ARG A 681 6.24 -31.03 29.98
C ARG A 681 5.64 -31.53 28.68
N SER A 682 5.57 -30.67 27.65
CA SER A 682 5.05 -31.01 26.33
C SER A 682 6.08 -30.74 25.20
N PRO A 683 5.91 -31.34 24.01
CA PRO A 683 6.73 -30.99 22.84
C PRO A 683 6.66 -29.50 22.48
N LYS A 684 5.50 -28.85 22.70
CA LYS A 684 5.34 -27.40 22.55
C LYS A 684 6.24 -26.65 23.53
N ASP A 685 6.23 -27.01 24.81
CA ASP A 685 7.06 -26.36 25.86
C ASP A 685 8.55 -26.43 25.51
N VAL A 686 9.01 -27.58 24.97
CA VAL A 686 10.39 -27.74 24.51
C VAL A 686 10.69 -26.80 23.33
N ARG A 687 9.77 -26.63 22.38
CA ARG A 687 9.90 -25.63 21.30
C ARG A 687 9.90 -24.21 21.85
N SER A 688 9.08 -23.89 22.85
CA SER A 688 9.08 -22.57 23.53
C SER A 688 10.44 -22.27 24.15
N VAL A 689 11.03 -23.26 24.84
CA VAL A 689 12.33 -23.13 25.53
C VAL A 689 13.49 -22.99 24.55
N ASP A 690 13.52 -23.81 23.50
CA ASP A 690 14.53 -23.70 22.45
C ASP A 690 14.40 -22.37 21.69
N LEU A 691 13.18 -21.89 21.43
CA LEU A 691 12.96 -20.61 20.74
C LEU A 691 13.45 -19.42 21.57
N ILE A 692 13.15 -19.37 22.87
CA ILE A 692 13.66 -18.30 23.75
C ILE A 692 15.19 -18.32 23.78
N ARG A 693 15.81 -19.50 23.84
CA ARG A 693 17.28 -19.66 23.79
C ARG A 693 17.90 -19.26 22.45
N VAL A 694 17.22 -19.49 21.32
CA VAL A 694 17.62 -18.94 20.02
C VAL A 694 17.61 -17.41 20.05
N TYR A 695 16.58 -16.79 20.62
CA TYR A 695 16.54 -15.34 20.77
C TYR A 695 17.63 -14.83 21.72
N HIS A 696 17.89 -15.47 22.87
CA HIS A 696 19.02 -15.10 23.74
C HIS A 696 20.36 -15.11 22.99
N LEU A 697 20.64 -16.15 22.19
CA LEU A 697 21.87 -16.23 21.39
C LEU A 697 21.98 -15.12 20.36
N VAL A 698 20.98 -14.96 19.48
CA VAL A 698 21.10 -14.02 18.35
C VAL A 698 20.93 -12.56 18.80
N LEU A 699 20.13 -12.29 19.83
CA LEU A 699 20.08 -10.97 20.47
C LEU A 699 21.39 -10.66 21.21
N GLY A 700 22.03 -11.66 21.84
CA GLY A 700 23.32 -11.50 22.50
C GLY A 700 24.38 -11.01 21.53
N VAL A 701 24.64 -11.77 20.47
CA VAL A 701 25.58 -11.36 19.41
C VAL A 701 25.21 -10.00 18.83
N LYS A 702 23.92 -9.77 18.56
CA LYS A 702 23.47 -8.49 17.99
C LYS A 702 23.73 -7.31 18.95
N VAL A 703 23.49 -7.44 20.26
CA VAL A 703 23.78 -6.39 21.25
C VAL A 703 25.27 -6.12 21.39
N GLU A 704 26.12 -7.15 21.40
CA GLU A 704 27.57 -6.97 21.51
C GLU A 704 28.16 -6.18 20.33
N VAL A 705 27.70 -6.45 19.10
CA VAL A 705 28.22 -5.79 17.89
C VAL A 705 27.56 -4.44 17.56
N PHE A 706 26.70 -3.91 18.44
CA PHE A 706 25.87 -2.72 18.16
C PHE A 706 26.62 -1.45 17.77
N LEU A 707 27.88 -1.33 18.19
CA LEU A 707 28.67 -0.13 18.01
C LEU A 707 29.77 -0.31 16.96
N GLU A 708 29.70 -1.41 16.21
CA GLU A 708 30.65 -1.78 15.17
C GLU A 708 30.13 -1.41 13.77
N LEU A 709 30.95 -0.64 13.05
CA LEU A 709 30.72 -0.32 11.64
C LEU A 709 31.25 -1.41 10.69
N GLU A 710 32.12 -2.30 11.17
CA GLU A 710 32.64 -3.44 10.41
C GLU A 710 31.68 -4.63 10.40
N GLU A 711 31.72 -5.41 9.31
CA GLU A 711 31.01 -6.69 9.17
C GLU A 711 31.91 -7.91 9.48
N MET A 712 33.22 -7.71 9.70
CA MET A 712 34.18 -8.74 10.14
C MET A 712 33.91 -9.26 11.56
N VAL A 713 33.41 -8.40 12.45
CA VAL A 713 33.12 -8.76 13.86
C VAL A 713 32.18 -9.98 14.00
N TYR A 714 31.28 -10.20 13.04
CA TYR A 714 30.35 -11.33 13.04
C TYR A 714 31.00 -12.71 12.87
N ASP A 715 32.27 -12.77 12.44
CA ASP A 715 33.00 -14.04 12.25
C ASP A 715 33.42 -14.67 13.58
N GLY A 716 33.63 -13.88 14.63
CA GLY A 716 33.99 -14.36 15.97
C GLY A 716 32.91 -15.22 16.64
N TYR A 717 31.66 -15.12 16.18
CA TYR A 717 30.47 -15.73 16.80
C TYR A 717 30.04 -17.05 16.13
N LEU A 718 30.98 -17.77 15.52
CA LEU A 718 30.71 -18.99 14.75
C LEU A 718 30.01 -20.08 15.59
N ALA A 719 30.39 -20.21 16.87
CA ALA A 719 29.78 -21.19 17.78
C ALA A 719 28.34 -20.80 18.16
N GLU A 720 28.06 -19.52 18.34
CA GLU A 720 26.73 -18.96 18.62
C GLU A 720 25.81 -19.20 17.43
N TRP A 721 26.31 -19.00 16.20
CA TRP A 721 25.59 -19.31 14.96
C TRP A 721 25.26 -20.79 14.80
N GLU A 722 26.22 -21.69 15.08
CA GLU A 722 25.96 -23.13 15.00
C GLU A 722 24.97 -23.60 16.08
N ARG A 723 25.08 -23.09 17.31
CA ARG A 723 24.09 -23.38 18.38
C ARG A 723 22.69 -22.86 18.01
N ALA A 724 22.57 -21.64 17.50
CA ALA A 724 21.27 -21.07 17.11
C ALA A 724 20.62 -21.87 15.97
N VAL A 725 21.38 -22.24 14.95
CA VAL A 725 20.88 -23.07 13.83
C VAL A 725 20.49 -24.48 14.30
N GLY A 726 21.28 -25.10 15.19
CA GLY A 726 20.95 -26.39 15.78
C GLY A 726 19.63 -26.37 16.58
N LEU A 727 19.38 -25.31 17.37
CA LEU A 727 18.12 -25.13 18.10
C LEU A 727 16.93 -24.94 17.14
N CYS A 728 17.06 -24.09 16.11
CA CYS A 728 16.03 -23.94 15.07
C CYS A 728 15.69 -25.28 14.39
N GLU A 729 16.70 -26.12 14.14
CA GLU A 729 16.51 -27.45 13.53
C GLU A 729 15.75 -28.41 14.46
N ARG A 730 16.00 -28.36 15.78
CA ARG A 730 15.19 -29.11 16.77
C ARG A 730 13.72 -28.66 16.79
N ILE A 731 13.47 -27.35 16.76
CA ILE A 731 12.13 -26.77 16.73
C ILE A 731 11.36 -27.24 15.48
N MET A 732 11.97 -27.12 14.30
CA MET A 732 11.37 -27.55 13.04
C MET A 732 11.10 -29.06 13.00
N ASN A 733 12.04 -29.88 13.48
CA ASN A 733 11.87 -31.34 13.56
C ASN A 733 10.78 -31.75 14.55
N SER A 734 10.62 -31.03 15.66
CA SER A 734 9.53 -31.25 16.62
C SER A 734 8.15 -31.03 15.98
N PHE A 735 7.97 -29.98 15.20
CA PHE A 735 6.73 -29.77 14.43
C PHE A 735 6.53 -30.82 13.32
N LEU A 736 7.59 -31.23 12.61
CA LEU A 736 7.51 -32.29 11.59
C LEU A 736 7.00 -33.63 12.16
N VAL A 737 7.37 -33.95 13.40
CA VAL A 737 6.86 -35.14 14.12
C VAL A 737 5.41 -34.94 14.56
N GLU A 738 5.06 -33.77 15.13
CA GLU A 738 3.72 -33.46 15.63
C GLU A 738 2.64 -33.49 14.54
N PHE A 739 2.95 -32.96 13.35
CA PHE A 739 2.04 -32.92 12.20
C PHE A 739 2.20 -34.12 11.25
N GLY A 740 3.07 -35.08 11.54
CA GLY A 740 3.21 -36.30 10.72
C GLY A 740 3.79 -36.08 9.31
N GLY A 741 4.53 -34.99 9.08
CA GLY A 741 5.28 -34.74 7.84
C GLY A 741 5.01 -33.39 7.17
N ARG A 742 5.86 -33.04 6.18
CA ARG A 742 5.88 -31.71 5.54
C ARG A 742 4.56 -31.28 4.91
N GLU A 743 3.81 -32.20 4.31
CA GLU A 743 2.55 -31.89 3.62
C GLU A 743 1.37 -31.55 4.57
N GLN A 744 1.59 -31.69 5.87
CA GLN A 744 0.62 -31.48 6.95
C GLN A 744 1.05 -30.36 7.90
N LEU A 745 2.26 -29.80 7.72
CA LEU A 745 2.68 -28.58 8.40
C LEU A 745 1.84 -27.39 7.90
N PRO A 746 1.14 -26.65 8.77
CA PRO A 746 0.28 -25.55 8.31
C PRO A 746 1.11 -24.31 7.95
N SER A 747 0.78 -23.64 6.86
CA SER A 747 1.67 -22.70 6.16
C SER A 747 1.89 -21.35 6.84
N VAL A 748 1.13 -21.00 7.88
CA VAL A 748 1.23 -19.68 8.55
C VAL A 748 1.23 -19.78 10.06
N PHE A 749 2.37 -19.46 10.66
CA PHE A 749 2.47 -19.09 12.07
C PHE A 749 2.22 -17.59 12.26
N MET A 750 1.55 -17.22 13.35
CA MET A 750 1.31 -15.81 13.70
C MET A 750 2.19 -15.33 14.87
N ASP A 751 3.10 -16.19 15.34
CA ASP A 751 4.21 -15.88 16.26
C ASP A 751 5.47 -15.37 15.55
N MET A 752 6.49 -14.99 16.32
CA MET A 752 7.86 -14.79 15.82
C MET A 752 8.65 -16.06 16.12
N GLY A 753 8.77 -16.93 15.12
CA GLY A 753 9.39 -18.25 15.25
C GLY A 753 10.85 -18.24 14.80
N VAL A 754 11.21 -19.23 13.98
CA VAL A 754 12.58 -19.53 13.56
C VAL A 754 13.03 -18.73 12.33
N ILE A 755 12.11 -18.19 11.52
CA ILE A 755 12.47 -17.48 10.27
C ILE A 755 13.30 -16.23 10.57
N LEU A 756 12.98 -15.46 11.62
CA LEU A 756 13.71 -14.26 12.00
C LEU A 756 15.16 -14.57 12.46
N PRO A 757 15.40 -15.50 13.40
CA PRO A 757 16.76 -15.94 13.74
C PRO A 757 17.54 -16.53 12.56
N LEU A 758 16.89 -17.36 11.73
CA LEU A 758 17.53 -17.94 10.54
C LEU A 758 17.89 -16.86 9.51
N ALA A 759 17.06 -15.82 9.34
CA ALA A 759 17.38 -14.66 8.52
C ALA A 759 18.67 -13.97 9.01
N TRP A 760 18.74 -13.67 10.31
CA TRP A 760 19.91 -13.04 10.91
C TRP A 760 21.19 -13.86 10.74
N VAL A 761 21.16 -15.17 11.05
CA VAL A 761 22.34 -16.05 10.86
C VAL A 761 22.74 -16.11 9.38
N GLY A 762 21.78 -16.29 8.47
CA GLY A 762 22.06 -16.39 7.03
C GLY A 762 22.60 -15.10 6.41
N MET A 763 22.25 -13.93 6.97
CA MET A 763 22.75 -12.63 6.51
C MET A 763 24.12 -12.25 7.11
N LYS A 764 24.42 -12.65 8.36
CA LYS A 764 25.62 -12.17 9.08
C LYS A 764 26.73 -13.22 9.28
N CYS A 765 26.42 -14.51 9.34
CA CYS A 765 27.44 -15.56 9.37
C CYS A 765 28.04 -15.75 7.97
N ARG A 766 29.35 -15.52 7.80
CA ARG A 766 29.99 -15.66 6.48
C ARG A 766 30.34 -17.12 6.13
N HIS A 767 30.39 -18.03 7.12
CA HIS A 767 30.72 -19.44 6.94
C HIS A 767 29.74 -20.16 5.99
N ARG A 768 30.27 -20.67 4.87
CA ARG A 768 29.48 -21.23 3.76
C ARG A 768 28.56 -22.38 4.19
N GLY A 769 29.08 -23.34 4.95
CA GLY A 769 28.30 -24.53 5.36
C GLY A 769 27.10 -24.20 6.25
N ILE A 770 27.21 -23.16 7.09
CA ILE A 770 26.08 -22.67 7.91
C ILE A 770 25.04 -21.98 7.01
N ARG A 771 25.46 -21.12 6.08
CA ARG A 771 24.52 -20.47 5.14
C ARG A 771 23.79 -21.49 4.24
N GLU A 772 24.48 -22.51 3.77
CA GLU A 772 23.87 -23.61 2.99
C GLU A 772 22.96 -24.54 3.85
N ARG A 773 23.17 -24.63 5.17
CA ARG A 773 22.22 -25.28 6.10
C ARG A 773 20.98 -24.40 6.32
N VAL A 774 21.16 -23.12 6.60
CA VAL A 774 20.07 -22.13 6.77
C VAL A 774 19.18 -22.07 5.53
N LEU A 775 19.74 -22.00 4.32
CA LEU A 775 18.96 -22.01 3.07
C LEU A 775 18.12 -23.29 2.91
N ARG A 776 18.70 -24.47 3.20
CA ARG A 776 17.95 -25.75 3.17
C ARG A 776 16.86 -25.82 4.24
N MET A 777 17.08 -25.24 5.42
CA MET A 777 16.08 -25.16 6.48
C MET A 777 14.90 -24.27 6.06
N LEU A 778 15.16 -23.06 5.56
CA LEU A 778 14.11 -22.15 5.06
C LEU A 778 13.31 -22.76 3.91
N ALA A 779 13.95 -23.51 3.00
CA ALA A 779 13.27 -24.22 1.92
C ALA A 779 12.44 -25.42 2.40
N ALA A 780 12.94 -26.15 3.41
CA ALA A 780 12.20 -27.21 4.09
C ALA A 780 11.08 -26.69 5.01
N TRP A 781 11.01 -25.37 5.21
CA TRP A 781 10.09 -24.67 6.10
C TRP A 781 9.34 -23.55 5.35
N PRO A 782 8.49 -23.89 4.34
CA PRO A 782 7.78 -22.93 3.48
C PRO A 782 6.63 -22.19 4.18
N HIS A 783 6.91 -21.64 5.36
CA HIS A 783 5.97 -20.98 6.26
C HIS A 783 6.07 -19.47 6.16
N ARG A 784 5.01 -18.80 6.64
CA ARG A 784 4.99 -17.39 7.00
C ARG A 784 4.98 -17.23 8.53
N GLU A 785 5.69 -16.23 9.04
CA GLU A 785 5.74 -15.81 10.45
C GLU A 785 5.36 -14.33 10.54
N GLY A 786 4.06 -14.05 10.73
CA GLY A 786 3.51 -12.70 10.59
C GLY A 786 3.66 -12.18 9.14
N PRO A 787 4.41 -11.08 8.90
CA PRO A 787 4.71 -10.61 7.54
C PRO A 787 5.97 -11.26 6.93
N ARG A 788 6.73 -12.08 7.69
CA ARG A 788 7.98 -12.69 7.20
C ARG A 788 7.70 -13.99 6.47
N ASP A 789 8.18 -14.12 5.24
CA ASP A 789 8.03 -15.31 4.41
C ASP A 789 9.37 -16.01 4.20
N SER A 790 9.43 -17.30 4.52
CA SER A 790 10.62 -18.15 4.47
C SER A 790 11.31 -18.15 3.09
N VAL A 791 10.55 -18.25 2.01
CA VAL A 791 11.05 -18.23 0.63
C VAL A 791 11.70 -16.89 0.32
N THR A 792 11.04 -15.78 0.68
CA THR A 792 11.54 -14.42 0.51
C THR A 792 12.83 -14.18 1.31
N VAL A 793 12.95 -14.75 2.51
CA VAL A 793 14.20 -14.74 3.30
C VAL A 793 15.31 -15.56 2.65
N GLY A 794 14.99 -16.76 2.14
CA GLY A 794 15.95 -17.59 1.39
C GLY A 794 16.48 -16.88 0.14
N MET A 795 15.61 -16.17 -0.58
CA MET A 795 15.99 -15.36 -1.75
C MET A 795 16.92 -14.21 -1.38
N MET A 796 16.71 -13.53 -0.24
CA MET A 796 17.63 -12.49 0.25
C MET A 796 19.01 -13.05 0.62
N ILE A 797 19.07 -14.17 1.34
CA ILE A 797 20.32 -14.83 1.73
C ILE A 797 21.07 -15.35 0.50
N ARG A 798 20.38 -15.92 -0.49
CA ARG A 798 21.01 -16.34 -1.74
C ARG A 798 21.51 -15.15 -2.55
N GLY A 799 20.72 -14.08 -2.64
CA GLY A 799 21.10 -12.85 -3.36
C GLY A 799 22.36 -12.18 -2.80
N LEU A 800 22.47 -12.04 -1.47
CA LEU A 800 23.68 -11.49 -0.85
C LEU A 800 24.89 -12.42 -0.99
N MET A 801 24.71 -13.75 -0.91
CA MET A 801 25.81 -14.71 -1.15
C MET A 801 26.38 -14.61 -2.57
N VAL A 802 25.55 -14.36 -3.58
CA VAL A 802 26.02 -14.12 -4.96
C VAL A 802 26.80 -12.81 -5.05
N VAL A 803 26.31 -11.72 -4.43
CA VAL A 803 27.01 -10.43 -4.38
C VAL A 803 28.38 -10.53 -3.71
N GLU A 804 28.46 -11.11 -2.50
CA GLU A 804 29.72 -11.30 -1.78
C GLU A 804 30.71 -12.17 -2.58
N MET A 805 30.24 -13.22 -3.26
CA MET A 805 31.09 -14.11 -4.07
C MET A 805 31.63 -13.44 -5.34
N GLU A 806 30.83 -12.61 -6.01
CA GLU A 806 31.26 -11.90 -7.21
C GLU A 806 32.28 -10.79 -6.89
N GLY A 807 32.09 -10.06 -5.78
CA GLY A 807 33.06 -9.07 -5.29
C GLY A 807 34.44 -9.66 -5.01
N MET A 808 34.47 -10.82 -4.33
CA MET A 808 35.69 -11.60 -4.10
C MET A 808 36.39 -12.01 -5.40
N LYS A 809 35.64 -12.55 -6.37
CA LYS A 809 36.16 -12.93 -7.70
C LYS A 809 36.71 -11.73 -8.48
N ALA A 810 36.03 -10.59 -8.44
CA ALA A 810 36.44 -9.38 -9.14
C ALA A 810 37.77 -8.79 -8.62
N ARG A 811 38.19 -9.16 -7.41
CA ARG A 811 39.51 -8.80 -6.83
C ARG A 811 40.54 -9.93 -6.83
N GLY A 812 40.21 -11.11 -7.40
CA GLY A 812 41.12 -12.25 -7.41
C GLY A 812 41.41 -12.86 -6.03
N LEU A 813 40.51 -12.65 -5.05
CA LEU A 813 40.67 -13.14 -3.68
C LEU A 813 40.23 -14.60 -3.56
N GLU A 814 40.87 -15.36 -2.66
CA GLU A 814 40.64 -16.80 -2.51
C GLU A 814 39.22 -17.16 -2.00
N MET A 815 38.75 -18.37 -2.35
CA MET A 815 37.48 -18.91 -1.87
C MET A 815 37.59 -19.40 -0.42
N GLY A 816 37.44 -18.50 0.54
CA GLY A 816 37.33 -18.86 1.96
C GLY A 816 36.63 -17.82 2.83
N MET A 817 37.14 -16.59 2.83
CA MET A 817 36.72 -15.53 3.75
C MET A 817 36.33 -14.26 2.97
N VAL A 818 35.12 -13.74 3.18
CA VAL A 818 34.67 -12.52 2.50
C VAL A 818 35.41 -11.32 3.09
N ALA A 819 36.19 -10.61 2.28
CA ALA A 819 36.87 -9.38 2.70
C ALA A 819 35.85 -8.28 3.05
N GLU A 820 36.14 -7.47 4.07
CA GLU A 820 35.23 -6.48 4.65
C GLU A 820 34.44 -5.67 3.62
N ARG A 821 35.14 -5.02 2.68
CA ARG A 821 34.54 -4.15 1.65
C ARG A 821 33.62 -4.88 0.64
N GLU A 822 33.65 -6.22 0.61
CA GLU A 822 32.76 -7.05 -0.20
C GLU A 822 31.61 -7.68 0.59
N ARG A 823 31.61 -7.54 1.93
CA ARG A 823 30.50 -8.01 2.78
C ARG A 823 29.26 -7.16 2.54
N VAL A 824 28.09 -7.80 2.50
CA VAL A 824 26.82 -7.06 2.45
C VAL A 824 26.47 -6.57 3.85
N ARG A 825 26.59 -5.25 4.08
CA ARG A 825 26.14 -4.59 5.31
C ARG A 825 24.62 -4.62 5.37
N THR A 826 23.98 -3.98 4.39
CA THR A 826 22.53 -3.75 4.34
C THR A 826 21.88 -4.53 3.20
N VAL A 827 20.71 -5.13 3.44
CA VAL A 827 19.95 -5.85 2.41
C VAL A 827 18.43 -5.76 2.62
N GLY A 828 17.70 -5.72 1.52
CA GLY A 828 16.24 -5.87 1.41
C GLY A 828 15.85 -6.38 0.03
N VAL A 829 14.58 -6.76 -0.14
CA VAL A 829 14.05 -7.27 -1.42
C VAL A 829 12.69 -6.68 -1.78
N GLU A 830 12.53 -6.39 -3.06
CA GLU A 830 11.32 -5.88 -3.69
C GLU A 830 10.92 -6.87 -4.81
N ARG A 831 9.84 -7.63 -4.62
CA ARG A 831 9.31 -8.55 -5.66
C ARG A 831 8.69 -7.72 -6.78
N MET A 832 9.02 -8.02 -8.04
CA MET A 832 8.46 -7.28 -9.17
C MET A 832 7.05 -7.77 -9.53
N ALA A 833 6.21 -6.85 -10.03
CA ALA A 833 4.82 -7.13 -10.39
C ALA A 833 4.65 -8.13 -11.56
N ASP A 834 5.73 -8.53 -12.22
CA ASP A 834 5.72 -9.56 -13.27
C ASP A 834 5.77 -11.01 -12.72
N GLY A 835 5.92 -11.16 -11.40
CA GLY A 835 5.92 -12.46 -10.71
C GLY A 835 7.12 -13.36 -11.05
N ARG A 836 8.15 -12.85 -11.74
CA ARG A 836 9.33 -13.64 -12.17
C ARG A 836 10.67 -13.02 -11.78
N HIS A 837 10.69 -11.72 -11.47
CA HIS A 837 11.89 -11.02 -11.05
C HIS A 837 11.79 -10.47 -9.63
N ALA A 838 12.93 -10.31 -8.97
CA ALA A 838 13.09 -9.61 -7.71
C ALA A 838 14.24 -8.60 -7.81
N VAL A 839 14.10 -7.46 -7.14
CA VAL A 839 15.18 -6.49 -6.98
C VAL A 839 15.76 -6.64 -5.58
N LEU A 840 17.02 -7.06 -5.51
CA LEU A 840 17.82 -6.99 -4.31
C LEU A 840 18.30 -5.54 -4.14
N ILE A 841 18.01 -4.94 -3.00
CA ILE A 841 18.42 -3.59 -2.63
C ILE A 841 19.44 -3.75 -1.51
N TYR A 842 20.68 -3.31 -1.71
CA TYR A 842 21.77 -3.64 -0.79
C TYR A 842 22.85 -2.55 -0.72
N ALA A 843 23.61 -2.52 0.38
CA ALA A 843 24.88 -1.79 0.46
C ALA A 843 25.99 -2.74 0.90
N LEU A 844 27.18 -2.56 0.34
CA LEU A 844 28.39 -3.22 0.84
C LEU A 844 28.88 -2.51 2.11
N SER A 845 29.69 -3.19 2.90
CA SER A 845 30.32 -2.58 4.07
C SER A 845 31.38 -1.57 3.65
N ASP A 846 31.29 -0.40 4.26
CA ASP A 846 32.31 0.64 4.21
C ASP A 846 32.35 1.23 5.63
N PRO A 847 33.36 0.90 6.46
CA PRO A 847 33.45 1.45 7.82
C PRO A 847 33.85 2.93 7.86
N GLU A 848 34.40 3.47 6.77
CA GLU A 848 35.02 4.79 6.72
C GLU A 848 34.13 5.84 6.01
N GLY A 849 33.31 5.41 5.05
CA GLY A 849 32.46 6.26 4.20
C GLY A 849 30.95 6.16 4.45
N GLU A 850 30.16 6.53 3.44
CA GLU A 850 28.70 6.44 3.43
C GLU A 850 28.21 5.16 2.74
N LEU A 851 27.10 4.59 3.23
CA LEU A 851 26.52 3.38 2.64
C LEU A 851 25.84 3.67 1.28
N VAL A 852 26.58 3.45 0.19
CA VAL A 852 26.05 3.56 -1.18
C VAL A 852 25.06 2.44 -1.47
N MET A 853 23.77 2.77 -1.44
CA MET A 853 22.68 1.85 -1.77
C MET A 853 22.67 1.49 -3.26
N ARG A 854 22.76 0.19 -3.55
CA ARG A 854 22.77 -0.44 -4.88
C ARG A 854 21.48 -1.22 -5.11
N ARG A 855 21.09 -1.39 -6.37
CA ARG A 855 19.94 -2.22 -6.81
C ARG A 855 20.41 -3.25 -7.83
N ARG A 856 20.01 -4.51 -7.69
CA ARG A 856 20.31 -5.59 -8.65
C ARG A 856 19.05 -6.41 -8.91
N VAL A 857 18.71 -6.59 -10.19
CA VAL A 857 17.62 -7.48 -10.61
C VAL A 857 18.13 -8.91 -10.69
N PHE A 858 17.33 -9.85 -10.19
CA PHE A 858 17.51 -11.29 -10.32
C PHE A 858 16.22 -11.92 -10.84
N LYS A 859 16.30 -13.10 -11.48
CA LYS A 859 15.13 -13.96 -11.65
C LYS A 859 14.84 -14.68 -10.34
N LEU A 860 13.58 -14.98 -10.07
CA LEU A 860 13.19 -15.79 -8.92
C LEU A 860 13.75 -17.22 -9.04
N GLU A 861 13.78 -17.80 -10.25
CA GLU A 861 14.40 -19.10 -10.56
C GLU A 861 15.89 -19.21 -10.16
N ASP A 862 16.63 -18.10 -10.20
CA ASP A 862 18.05 -18.03 -9.80
C ASP A 862 18.21 -17.93 -8.26
N LEU A 863 17.19 -17.37 -7.59
CA LEU A 863 17.15 -17.15 -6.13
C LEU A 863 16.39 -18.24 -5.35
N GLU A 864 15.64 -19.11 -6.03
CA GLU A 864 14.93 -20.24 -5.43
C GLU A 864 15.89 -21.32 -4.92
N VAL A 865 15.52 -21.93 -3.80
CA VAL A 865 16.28 -23.02 -3.20
C VAL A 865 15.80 -24.35 -3.78
N LYS A 866 16.57 -24.83 -4.76
CA LYS A 866 16.57 -26.22 -5.24
C LYS A 866 17.06 -27.18 -4.15
#